data_AF-A0A916FK30-F1
#
_entry.id   AF-A0A916FK30-F1
#
_cell.length_a   1.000
_cell.length_b   1.000
_cell.length_c   1.000
_cell.angle_alpha   90.00
_cell.angle_beta   90.00
_cell.angle_gamma   90.00
#
_symmetry.space_group_name_H-M   'P 1'
#
loop_
_entity.id
_entity.type
_entity.pdbx_description
1 polymer ?
#
loop_
_entity_poly.entity_id
_entity_poly.type
_entity_poly.pdbx_seq_one_letter_code
_entity_poly.pdbx_strand_id
1 'polypeptide(L)'
;MKLAVNASPAELALPGQPLSGWRERPAAEIANYLAELGLSATARQTAERLVVQLSSAESSPTEQKALTQDMLLASPITWKPSVLYPVFASKEHFDESDGAPGPLNVFYPSLGPFADRSNSLLENGPYPLVIFLHGHCPSDTDHYQRWTQIPTALARSGYVVVAPKQPHITNPWGPDALNLALAVLKWMQNDWEHREHLVRAPGPAVVGHSYGALLGARLASQIGASAYVGLSGGWSEFVNEWSVLRDLNVPSLFTWGSGDDVEAQLDRPQLLSLWNTIRLPKHKLVFKGGAHFDYLYSTELPCNSAKSKGPCSLVPSLAADYAALFLSRYIPPAGAGIKGLIPPTLVPPFVHRTALQDFFATGHLEGVNSLPQHGTDCLLDHVVEPQAWVDRFEELADEVQLPSATGAPTAAVIPGLGVYNIAYRDTSNRLFELWRDAQGVPGATDLTTNAGAPKAVGNPFAYVDTARNTEILLFRDSAGTVRSLYWSTGSVGHDNLSGTAGSPKAAGDPVGYYVPATDTHHVIYRTSNGHLHELWWTGVAPVQYGGDLTALASAPPAVGQPSAFYGSGNGNLVIYRSSDGHIRSLFWDTGAVSHEDLSGFAGTPPALGDPFAYYTPHNDAHQIVYLGNDGHVWELYWHGVAPVVGWNLTGQVNAPTPAGALTGYYNADTNIKHVFYCSTNGRLHDLWWVPGGGIPARIDLTEVYQAPASADSPAAFMVEGANTEHIAYRGTNNRIYEIFL
;
A
#
# COMPACT_ATOMS: atom_id res chain seq x y z
N MET A 1 -45.49 21.06 15.66
CA MET A 1 -44.08 21.49 15.66
C MET A 1 -43.43 21.01 16.95
N LYS A 2 -42.70 19.88 16.90
CA LYS A 2 -41.46 19.55 17.65
C LYS A 2 -41.08 18.08 17.37
N LEU A 3 -40.11 17.96 16.46
CA LEU A 3 -39.10 16.89 16.28
C LEU A 3 -38.43 16.55 17.65
N ALA A 4 -37.78 15.41 17.89
CA ALA A 4 -37.42 14.24 17.10
C ALA A 4 -37.05 13.08 18.07
N VAL A 5 -37.39 11.87 17.62
CA VAL A 5 -36.58 10.63 17.58
C VAL A 5 -35.83 10.20 18.85
N ASN A 6 -36.38 9.14 19.46
CA ASN A 6 -35.67 8.16 20.28
C ASN A 6 -34.64 7.40 19.42
N ALA A 7 -33.37 7.39 19.85
CA ALA A 7 -32.40 6.36 19.47
C ALA A 7 -32.14 5.47 20.70
N SER A 8 -32.19 4.15 20.54
CA SER A 8 -32.03 3.17 21.63
C SER A 8 -30.55 2.82 21.90
N PRO A 9 -30.19 2.33 23.10
CA PRO A 9 -28.79 2.12 23.55
C PRO A 9 -28.01 0.95 22.91
N ALA A 10 -28.20 0.64 21.63
CA ALA A 10 -27.64 -0.55 20.98
C ALA A 10 -26.42 -0.30 20.05
N GLU A 11 -25.89 0.92 19.94
CA GLU A 11 -24.87 1.29 18.93
C GLU A 11 -23.44 1.48 19.47
N LEU A 12 -23.07 0.83 20.58
CA LEU A 12 -21.71 0.91 21.17
C LEU A 12 -21.19 -0.46 21.65
N ALA A 13 -21.04 -1.44 20.76
CA ALA A 13 -20.38 -2.73 21.07
C ALA A 13 -19.26 -3.05 20.05
N LEU A 14 -18.09 -3.46 20.54
CA LEU A 14 -17.04 -4.12 19.75
C LEU A 14 -17.40 -5.60 19.50
N PRO A 15 -16.85 -6.27 18.46
CA PRO A 15 -17.17 -7.66 18.15
C PRO A 15 -16.63 -8.62 19.22
N GLY A 16 -17.50 -9.48 19.77
CA GLY A 16 -17.10 -10.72 20.46
C GLY A 16 -17.12 -10.74 21.99
N GLN A 17 -17.56 -9.69 22.69
CA GLN A 17 -17.69 -9.71 24.16
C GLN A 17 -19.03 -9.09 24.62
N PRO A 18 -19.81 -9.74 25.50
CA PRO A 18 -21.01 -9.13 26.08
C PRO A 18 -20.63 -7.98 27.03
N LEU A 19 -21.32 -6.84 26.89
CA LEU A 19 -21.15 -5.60 27.67
C LEU A 19 -21.43 -5.71 29.19
N SER A 20 -21.75 -6.90 29.71
CA SER A 20 -22.11 -7.09 31.11
C SER A 20 -20.93 -6.93 32.09
N GLY A 21 -19.67 -6.99 31.64
CA GLY A 21 -18.49 -6.99 32.52
C GLY A 21 -17.82 -5.63 32.80
N TRP A 22 -18.19 -4.55 32.11
CA TRP A 22 -17.50 -3.26 32.26
C TRP A 22 -17.86 -2.50 33.54
N ARG A 23 -19.01 -2.80 34.16
CA ARG A 23 -19.41 -2.22 35.45
C ARG A 23 -18.66 -2.80 36.65
N GLU A 24 -17.98 -3.94 36.48
CA GLU A 24 -17.41 -4.72 37.59
C GLU A 24 -15.88 -4.67 37.65
N ARG A 25 -15.21 -3.98 36.72
CA ARG A 25 -13.75 -3.87 36.74
C ARG A 25 -13.26 -2.93 37.85
N PRO A 26 -12.26 -3.33 38.67
CA PRO A 26 -11.72 -2.47 39.72
C PRO A 26 -11.11 -1.19 39.15
N ALA A 27 -11.30 -0.06 39.82
CA ALA A 27 -10.74 1.25 39.42
C ALA A 27 -9.21 1.22 39.20
N ALA A 28 -8.50 0.30 39.86
CA ALA A 28 -7.06 0.09 39.69
C ALA A 28 -6.68 -0.46 38.30
N GLU A 29 -7.55 -1.23 37.65
CA GLU A 29 -7.31 -1.79 36.31
C GLU A 29 -7.50 -0.72 35.23
N ILE A 30 -8.48 0.17 35.43
CA ILE A 30 -8.72 1.37 34.61
C ILE A 30 -7.58 2.39 34.79
N ALA A 31 -7.11 2.60 36.02
CA ALA A 31 -5.98 3.49 36.31
C ALA A 31 -4.65 2.99 35.74
N ASN A 32 -4.47 1.66 35.59
CA ASN A 32 -3.32 1.07 34.92
C ASN A 32 -3.41 1.24 33.39
N TYR A 33 -4.59 1.09 32.79
CA TYR A 33 -4.81 1.38 31.36
C TYR A 33 -4.58 2.86 31.02
N LEU A 34 -4.99 3.79 31.90
CA LEU A 34 -4.70 5.22 31.77
C LEU A 34 -3.21 5.57 32.01
N ALA A 35 -2.45 4.69 32.66
CA ALA A 35 -1.01 4.83 32.86
C ALA A 35 -0.21 4.62 31.57
N GLU A 36 -0.69 3.70 30.73
CA GLU A 36 -0.02 3.25 29.51
C GLU A 36 -0.22 4.23 28.33
N LEU A 37 -1.09 5.24 28.48
CA LEU A 37 -1.44 6.25 27.47
C LEU A 37 -0.46 7.45 27.37
N GLY A 38 0.62 7.48 28.16
CA GLY A 38 1.61 8.57 28.11
C GLY A 38 1.07 9.97 28.46
N LEU A 39 -0.10 10.03 29.11
CA LEU A 39 -0.76 11.28 29.50
C LEU A 39 0.04 12.03 30.58
N SER A 40 -0.01 13.36 30.55
CA SER A 40 0.53 14.17 31.65
C SER A 40 -0.19 13.85 32.97
N ALA A 41 0.49 14.00 34.10
CA ALA A 41 -0.06 13.69 35.42
C ALA A 41 -1.40 14.39 35.68
N THR A 42 -1.57 15.61 35.15
CA THR A 42 -2.81 16.39 35.24
C THR A 42 -3.92 15.81 34.36
N ALA A 43 -3.62 15.37 33.13
CA ALA A 43 -4.58 14.75 32.22
C ALA A 43 -5.06 13.39 32.73
N ARG A 44 -4.17 12.63 33.36
CA ARG A 44 -4.50 11.36 34.03
C ARG A 44 -5.47 11.56 35.20
N GLN A 45 -5.23 12.57 36.03
CA GLN A 45 -6.08 12.88 37.18
C GLN A 45 -7.48 13.40 36.79
N THR A 46 -7.61 13.94 35.57
CA THR A 46 -8.88 14.37 34.98
C THR A 46 -9.63 13.18 34.37
N ALA A 47 -8.95 12.33 33.59
CA ALA A 47 -9.52 11.11 33.02
C ALA A 47 -10.02 10.11 34.08
N GLU A 48 -9.26 9.93 35.16
CA GLU A 48 -9.66 9.07 36.29
C GLU A 48 -10.94 9.58 36.99
N ARG A 49 -11.13 10.89 37.13
CA ARG A 49 -12.36 11.48 37.69
C ARG A 49 -13.56 11.33 36.76
N LEU A 50 -13.34 11.47 35.46
CA LEU A 50 -14.36 11.38 34.42
C LEU A 50 -14.90 9.97 34.22
N VAL A 51 -14.05 8.95 34.26
CA VAL A 51 -14.50 7.54 34.19
C VAL A 51 -15.32 7.16 35.42
N VAL A 52 -14.93 7.64 36.61
CA VAL A 52 -15.71 7.47 37.84
C VAL A 52 -17.08 8.16 37.73
N GLN A 53 -17.16 9.36 37.16
CA GLN A 53 -18.43 10.08 36.98
C GLN A 53 -19.34 9.49 35.89
N LEU A 54 -18.80 9.03 34.76
CA LEU A 54 -19.55 8.36 33.69
C LEU A 54 -20.06 6.96 34.12
N SER A 55 -19.36 6.29 35.05
CA SER A 55 -19.79 5.02 35.63
C SER A 55 -20.91 5.14 36.66
N SER A 56 -21.17 6.36 37.17
CA SER A 56 -22.24 6.64 38.11
C SER A 56 -23.56 6.94 37.37
N ALA A 57 -24.63 6.23 37.75
CA ALA A 57 -25.92 6.20 37.05
C ALA A 57 -26.75 7.50 37.15
N GLU A 58 -26.17 8.61 37.59
CA GLU A 58 -26.88 9.87 37.89
C GLU A 58 -26.50 11.05 36.97
N SER A 59 -25.55 10.89 36.03
CA SER A 59 -25.16 12.01 35.15
C SER A 59 -26.21 12.27 34.04
N SER A 60 -26.67 13.51 33.97
CA SER A 60 -27.65 13.98 32.98
C SER A 60 -27.03 14.07 31.56
N PRO A 61 -27.84 14.02 30.48
CA PRO A 61 -27.35 14.20 29.10
C PRO A 61 -26.59 15.52 28.87
N THR A 62 -26.89 16.54 29.68
CA THR A 62 -26.22 17.85 29.65
C THR A 62 -24.83 17.79 30.28
N GLU A 63 -24.66 17.02 31.37
CA GLU A 63 -23.36 16.78 32.00
C GLU A 63 -22.46 15.91 31.13
N GLN A 64 -23.01 14.88 30.47
CA GLN A 64 -22.25 14.05 29.52
C GLN A 64 -21.70 14.88 28.35
N LYS A 65 -22.48 15.86 27.85
CA LYS A 65 -22.07 16.81 26.80
C LYS A 65 -20.98 17.77 27.26
N ALA A 66 -21.05 18.28 28.49
CA ALA A 66 -20.01 19.13 29.06
C ALA A 66 -18.70 18.37 29.31
N LEU A 67 -18.80 17.12 29.77
CA LEU A 67 -17.66 16.24 30.07
C LEU A 67 -16.91 15.78 28.80
N THR A 68 -17.61 15.55 27.68
CA THR A 68 -16.97 15.31 26.38
C THR A 68 -16.29 16.56 25.85
N GLN A 69 -16.86 17.73 26.09
CA GLN A 69 -16.28 19.02 25.70
C GLN A 69 -14.99 19.32 26.49
N ASP A 70 -14.95 19.00 27.79
CA ASP A 70 -13.73 19.14 28.62
C ASP A 70 -12.62 18.16 28.23
N MET A 71 -12.94 16.93 27.81
CA MET A 71 -11.94 15.98 27.28
C MET A 71 -11.34 16.47 25.96
N LEU A 72 -12.15 17.08 25.08
CA LEU A 72 -11.74 17.59 23.77
C LEU A 72 -10.93 18.89 23.87
N LEU A 73 -11.22 19.74 24.87
CA LEU A 73 -10.48 20.97 25.14
C LEU A 73 -9.11 20.72 25.80
N ALA A 74 -8.94 19.57 26.47
CA ALA A 74 -7.70 19.23 27.18
C ALA A 74 -6.64 18.52 26.32
N SER A 75 -6.96 18.11 25.09
CA SER A 75 -6.00 17.42 24.20
C SER A 75 -6.33 17.72 22.73
N PRO A 76 -5.68 18.72 22.10
CA PRO A 76 -5.81 18.89 20.65
C PRO A 76 -5.33 17.60 19.97
N ILE A 77 -6.07 17.12 18.97
CA ILE A 77 -5.60 16.02 18.13
C ILE A 77 -4.23 16.40 17.55
N THR A 78 -3.27 15.48 17.61
CA THR A 78 -1.90 15.71 17.15
C THR A 78 -1.68 15.26 15.70
N TRP A 79 -2.72 14.71 15.05
CA TRP A 79 -2.66 14.26 13.66
C TRP A 79 -3.58 15.07 12.75
N LYS A 80 -3.26 15.10 11.46
CA LYS A 80 -4.16 15.64 10.43
C LYS A 80 -5.20 14.60 10.04
N PRO A 81 -6.50 14.95 10.00
CA PRO A 81 -7.57 14.03 9.60
C PRO A 81 -7.31 13.37 8.25
N SER A 82 -7.58 12.07 8.15
CA SER A 82 -7.41 11.30 6.92
C SER A 82 -8.27 10.03 6.94
N VAL A 83 -8.38 9.31 5.82
CA VAL A 83 -9.11 8.03 5.80
C VAL A 83 -8.49 6.97 6.73
N LEU A 84 -7.18 7.05 7.00
CA LEU A 84 -6.48 6.15 7.93
C LEU A 84 -6.51 6.63 9.37
N TYR A 85 -6.60 7.95 9.58
CA TYR A 85 -6.69 8.58 10.90
C TYR A 85 -7.90 9.53 10.94
N PRO A 86 -9.12 8.98 10.96
CA PRO A 86 -10.34 9.77 10.85
C PRO A 86 -10.59 10.62 12.10
N VAL A 87 -11.52 11.57 11.95
CA VAL A 87 -12.15 12.33 13.03
C VAL A 87 -13.68 12.29 12.86
N PHE A 88 -14.45 12.99 13.68
CA PHE A 88 -15.89 13.16 13.42
C PHE A 88 -16.13 14.18 12.31
N ALA A 89 -17.38 14.30 11.87
CA ALA A 89 -17.78 15.32 10.91
C ALA A 89 -18.98 16.11 11.44
N SER A 90 -18.96 17.42 11.20
CA SER A 90 -20.09 18.32 11.42
C SER A 90 -20.72 18.68 10.09
N LYS A 91 -22.01 19.04 10.12
CA LYS A 91 -22.78 19.52 8.97
C LYS A 91 -23.38 20.87 9.29
N GLU A 92 -23.31 21.77 8.33
CA GLU A 92 -23.90 23.09 8.41
C GLU A 92 -24.71 23.43 7.17
N HIS A 93 -25.81 24.16 7.36
CA HIS A 93 -26.71 24.58 6.29
C HIS A 93 -26.49 26.06 5.98
N PHE A 94 -26.50 26.40 4.69
CA PHE A 94 -26.45 27.77 4.20
C PHE A 94 -27.51 27.98 3.13
N ASP A 95 -28.00 29.21 3.03
CA ASP A 95 -28.91 29.64 1.97
C ASP A 95 -28.56 31.06 1.46
N GLU A 96 -29.43 31.64 0.64
CA GLU A 96 -29.22 32.97 0.06
C GLU A 96 -29.06 34.07 1.13
N SER A 97 -29.57 33.89 2.34
CA SER A 97 -29.39 34.83 3.45
C SER A 97 -27.96 34.88 3.97
N ASP A 98 -27.21 33.79 3.78
CA ASP A 98 -25.77 33.69 4.07
C ASP A 98 -24.89 34.12 2.88
N GLY A 99 -25.51 34.59 1.80
CA GLY A 99 -24.85 34.95 0.54
C GLY A 99 -24.52 33.74 -0.34
N ALA A 100 -24.99 32.54 0.00
CA ALA A 100 -24.81 31.37 -0.85
C ALA A 100 -25.64 31.48 -2.15
N PRO A 101 -25.24 30.85 -3.26
CA PRO A 101 -25.99 30.88 -4.53
C PRO A 101 -27.37 30.19 -4.49
N GLY A 102 -27.69 29.52 -3.39
CA GLY A 102 -28.90 28.77 -3.14
C GLY A 102 -28.72 27.85 -1.92
N PRO A 103 -29.77 27.12 -1.49
CA PRO A 103 -29.68 26.23 -0.34
C PRO A 103 -28.62 25.14 -0.52
N LEU A 104 -27.74 24.97 0.46
CA LEU A 104 -26.66 23.98 0.41
C LEU A 104 -26.28 23.48 1.81
N ASN A 105 -25.58 22.34 1.88
CA ASN A 105 -24.94 21.86 3.10
C ASN A 105 -23.42 21.82 2.94
N VAL A 106 -22.68 22.19 3.98
CA VAL A 106 -21.22 22.03 4.07
C VAL A 106 -20.90 21.04 5.18
N PHE A 107 -20.07 20.05 4.88
CA PHE A 107 -19.57 19.05 5.82
C PHE A 107 -18.08 19.26 6.03
N TYR A 108 -17.62 19.17 7.27
CA TYR A 108 -16.21 19.41 7.62
C TYR A 108 -15.74 18.57 8.82
N PRO A 109 -14.42 18.32 8.93
CA PRO A 109 -13.85 17.58 10.05
C PRO A 109 -14.09 18.28 11.38
N SER A 110 -14.38 17.52 12.44
CA SER A 110 -14.72 18.04 13.77
C SER A 110 -14.32 17.11 14.90
N LEU A 111 -14.32 17.65 16.12
CA LEU A 111 -14.06 16.93 17.36
C LEU A 111 -15.29 16.20 17.91
N GLY A 112 -16.49 16.42 17.36
CA GLY A 112 -17.71 15.78 17.84
C GLY A 112 -18.78 15.67 16.76
N PRO A 113 -19.71 14.71 16.86
CA PRO A 113 -20.70 14.41 15.82
C PRO A 113 -21.84 15.45 15.71
N PHE A 114 -21.81 16.54 16.49
CA PHE A 114 -22.88 17.51 16.59
C PHE A 114 -22.61 18.75 15.73
N ALA A 115 -23.69 19.41 15.29
CA ALA A 115 -23.65 20.72 14.64
C ALA A 115 -23.34 21.82 15.67
N ASP A 116 -22.13 21.78 16.23
CA ASP A 116 -21.60 22.79 17.11
C ASP A 116 -20.31 23.34 16.49
N ARG A 117 -20.37 24.59 16.02
CA ARG A 117 -19.25 25.26 15.34
C ARG A 117 -18.01 25.31 16.22
N SER A 118 -18.14 25.28 17.55
CA SER A 118 -16.98 25.28 18.47
C SER A 118 -16.12 24.02 18.37
N ASN A 119 -16.62 22.95 17.76
CA ASN A 119 -15.91 21.68 17.61
C ASN A 119 -15.25 21.52 16.24
N SER A 120 -15.28 22.56 15.40
CA SER A 120 -14.67 22.55 14.08
C SER A 120 -13.16 22.32 14.15
N LEU A 121 -12.65 21.52 13.22
CA LEU A 121 -11.20 21.33 13.01
C LEU A 121 -10.69 22.13 11.81
N LEU A 122 -11.47 23.07 11.25
CA LEU A 122 -11.10 23.81 10.05
C LEU A 122 -9.75 24.56 10.19
N GLU A 123 -9.43 25.06 11.38
CA GLU A 123 -8.14 25.71 11.67
C GLU A 123 -6.93 24.76 11.58
N ASN A 124 -7.16 23.45 11.64
CA ASN A 124 -6.13 22.44 11.40
C ASN A 124 -5.91 22.18 9.89
N GLY A 125 -6.57 22.92 9.00
CA GLY A 125 -6.43 22.84 7.54
C GLY A 125 -5.19 23.55 7.00
N PRO A 126 -4.92 23.43 5.67
CA PRO A 126 -5.94 23.41 4.64
C PRO A 126 -6.48 22.02 4.25
N TYR A 127 -7.75 21.96 3.87
CA TYR A 127 -8.50 20.76 3.47
C TYR A 127 -8.87 20.77 1.99
N PRO A 128 -8.76 19.64 1.25
CA PRO A 128 -9.25 19.56 -0.11
C PRO A 128 -10.78 19.73 -0.18
N LEU A 129 -11.24 20.50 -1.16
CA LEU A 129 -12.66 20.75 -1.40
C LEU A 129 -13.26 19.66 -2.30
N VAL A 130 -14.45 19.18 -1.93
CA VAL A 130 -15.28 18.27 -2.72
C VAL A 130 -16.64 18.89 -2.95
N ILE A 131 -17.15 18.86 -4.18
CA ILE A 131 -18.56 19.16 -4.46
C ILE A 131 -19.32 17.87 -4.70
N PHE A 132 -20.42 17.67 -3.97
CA PHE A 132 -21.32 16.53 -4.11
C PHE A 132 -22.61 16.96 -4.82
N LEU A 133 -22.87 16.38 -5.99
CA LEU A 133 -24.00 16.69 -6.86
C LEU A 133 -25.01 15.53 -6.83
N HIS A 134 -26.13 15.74 -6.15
CA HIS A 134 -27.18 14.73 -6.10
C HIS A 134 -27.93 14.59 -7.44
N GLY A 135 -28.66 13.48 -7.58
CA GLY A 135 -29.41 13.11 -8.77
C GLY A 135 -30.77 13.76 -8.94
N HIS A 136 -31.55 13.22 -9.89
CA HIS A 136 -32.93 13.59 -10.11
C HIS A 136 -33.87 12.86 -9.13
N CYS A 137 -34.62 13.61 -8.35
CA CYS A 137 -35.72 13.08 -7.54
C CYS A 137 -36.91 14.06 -7.52
N PRO A 138 -37.95 13.85 -8.33
CA PRO A 138 -39.06 14.78 -8.47
C PRO A 138 -40.07 14.67 -7.31
N SER A 139 -40.10 13.55 -6.60
CA SER A 139 -40.99 13.31 -5.46
C SER A 139 -40.49 13.90 -4.13
N ASP A 140 -39.25 14.42 -4.09
CA ASP A 140 -38.66 15.02 -2.89
C ASP A 140 -37.91 16.30 -3.24
N THR A 141 -38.49 17.43 -2.85
CA THR A 141 -37.94 18.77 -3.09
C THR A 141 -36.71 19.09 -2.23
N ASP A 142 -36.45 18.34 -1.16
CA ASP A 142 -35.35 18.58 -0.22
C ASP A 142 -34.41 17.38 -0.09
N HIS A 143 -34.39 16.50 -1.11
CA HIS A 143 -33.58 15.29 -1.12
C HIS A 143 -32.07 15.53 -0.94
N TYR A 144 -31.55 16.72 -1.26
CA TYR A 144 -30.17 17.12 -0.96
C TYR A 144 -29.83 17.03 0.54
N GLN A 145 -30.82 17.14 1.43
CA GLN A 145 -30.63 17.01 2.88
C GLN A 145 -30.46 15.55 3.35
N ARG A 146 -30.81 14.57 2.50
CA ARG A 146 -30.73 13.13 2.80
C ARG A 146 -29.38 12.52 2.43
N TRP A 147 -28.66 13.12 1.50
CA TRP A 147 -27.33 12.67 1.09
C TRP A 147 -26.28 13.08 2.12
N THR A 148 -26.27 12.41 3.28
CA THR A 148 -25.32 12.69 4.36
C THR A 148 -24.18 11.68 4.43
N GLN A 149 -24.41 10.42 4.06
CA GLN A 149 -23.44 9.34 4.27
C GLN A 149 -22.09 9.60 3.60
N ILE A 150 -22.10 9.87 2.30
CA ILE A 150 -20.87 10.08 1.51
C ILE A 150 -20.17 11.38 1.93
N PRO A 151 -20.84 12.56 2.01
CA PRO A 151 -20.20 13.77 2.50
C PRO A 151 -19.63 13.64 3.92
N THR A 152 -20.30 12.88 4.80
CA THR A 152 -19.82 12.61 6.17
C THR A 152 -18.55 11.76 6.15
N ALA A 153 -18.53 10.64 5.41
CA ALA A 153 -17.34 9.78 5.33
C ALA A 153 -16.12 10.54 4.77
N LEU A 154 -16.34 11.40 3.77
CA LEU A 154 -15.32 12.28 3.22
C LEU A 154 -14.87 13.33 4.26
N ALA A 155 -15.79 14.00 4.95
CA ALA A 155 -15.44 14.97 5.98
C ALA A 155 -14.62 14.34 7.13
N ARG A 156 -15.01 13.14 7.60
CA ARG A 156 -14.23 12.36 8.57
C ARG A 156 -12.83 12.02 8.07
N SER A 157 -12.67 11.86 6.76
CA SER A 157 -11.42 11.52 6.07
C SER A 157 -10.58 12.74 5.70
N GLY A 158 -10.89 13.94 6.22
CA GLY A 158 -10.07 15.14 6.00
C GLY A 158 -10.41 15.92 4.74
N TYR A 159 -11.68 15.97 4.34
CA TYR A 159 -12.18 16.82 3.25
C TYR A 159 -13.19 17.85 3.75
N VAL A 160 -13.33 18.96 3.02
CA VAL A 160 -14.52 19.82 3.15
C VAL A 160 -15.43 19.51 1.97
N VAL A 161 -16.70 19.18 2.24
CA VAL A 161 -17.66 18.76 1.21
C VAL A 161 -18.83 19.71 1.15
N VAL A 162 -19.12 20.26 -0.03
CA VAL A 162 -20.30 21.09 -0.29
C VAL A 162 -21.34 20.30 -1.10
N ALA A 163 -22.58 20.29 -0.65
CA ALA A 163 -23.71 19.61 -1.28
C ALA A 163 -24.86 20.60 -1.52
N PRO A 164 -24.93 21.24 -2.70
CA PRO A 164 -26.00 22.17 -3.03
C PRO A 164 -27.31 21.47 -3.40
N LYS A 165 -28.42 22.15 -3.16
CA LYS A 165 -29.74 21.79 -3.71
C LYS A 165 -29.72 22.06 -5.22
N GLN A 166 -29.48 21.03 -6.01
CA GLN A 166 -29.60 21.12 -7.45
C GLN A 166 -31.05 21.43 -7.85
N PRO A 167 -31.28 22.25 -8.90
CA PRO A 167 -32.59 22.34 -9.50
C PRO A 167 -33.03 20.94 -9.95
N HIS A 168 -34.33 20.72 -10.14
CA HIS A 168 -34.81 19.44 -10.67
C HIS A 168 -34.16 19.16 -12.03
N ILE A 169 -33.11 18.35 -12.04
CA ILE A 169 -32.31 18.07 -13.23
C ILE A 169 -33.15 17.18 -14.12
N THR A 170 -33.76 17.72 -15.17
CA THR A 170 -34.43 16.93 -16.22
C THR A 170 -33.49 16.64 -17.39
N ASN A 171 -32.45 17.45 -17.54
CA ASN A 171 -31.39 17.29 -18.52
C ASN A 171 -30.04 17.79 -17.93
N PRO A 172 -29.05 16.90 -17.68
CA PRO A 172 -27.73 17.27 -17.16
C PRO A 172 -26.93 18.24 -18.06
N TRP A 173 -27.30 18.39 -19.34
CA TRP A 173 -26.67 19.32 -20.28
C TRP A 173 -27.31 20.71 -20.30
N GLY A 174 -28.40 20.91 -19.56
CA GLY A 174 -28.98 22.22 -19.32
C GLY A 174 -27.96 23.19 -18.66
N PRO A 175 -28.12 24.51 -18.83
CA PRO A 175 -27.20 25.49 -18.26
C PRO A 175 -27.39 25.66 -16.74
N ASP A 176 -28.62 25.53 -16.24
CA ASP A 176 -28.98 25.97 -14.88
C ASP A 176 -28.21 25.22 -13.77
N ALA A 177 -28.19 23.89 -13.83
CA ALA A 177 -27.52 23.06 -12.83
C ALA A 177 -25.99 23.23 -12.86
N LEU A 178 -25.40 23.39 -14.04
CA LEU A 178 -23.96 23.64 -14.19
C LEU A 178 -23.59 25.03 -13.65
N ASN A 179 -24.38 26.05 -14.01
CA ASN A 179 -24.18 27.42 -13.53
C ASN A 179 -24.28 27.50 -12.00
N LEU A 180 -25.24 26.79 -11.40
CA LEU A 180 -25.35 26.70 -9.95
C LEU A 180 -24.11 26.02 -9.33
N ALA A 181 -23.67 24.88 -9.86
CA ALA A 181 -22.49 24.19 -9.34
C ALA A 181 -21.21 25.04 -9.42
N LEU A 182 -21.02 25.77 -10.53
CA LEU A 182 -19.93 26.73 -10.70
C LEU A 182 -20.04 27.90 -9.71
N ALA A 183 -21.24 28.45 -9.52
CA ALA A 183 -21.47 29.51 -8.54
C ALA A 183 -21.18 29.05 -7.11
N VAL A 184 -21.56 27.82 -6.75
CA VAL A 184 -21.31 27.23 -5.43
C VAL A 184 -19.82 27.06 -5.18
N LEU A 185 -19.06 26.52 -6.15
CA LEU A 185 -17.61 26.42 -6.03
C LEU A 185 -16.96 27.80 -5.88
N LYS A 186 -17.42 28.78 -6.65
CA LYS A 186 -16.94 30.17 -6.55
C LYS A 186 -17.21 30.76 -5.18
N TRP A 187 -18.41 30.54 -4.62
CA TRP A 187 -18.77 30.99 -3.28
C TRP A 187 -17.90 30.32 -2.20
N MET A 188 -17.73 28.98 -2.25
CA MET A 188 -16.85 28.25 -1.32
C MET A 188 -15.41 28.80 -1.32
N GLN A 189 -14.90 29.21 -2.49
CA GLN A 189 -13.52 29.66 -2.64
C GLN A 189 -13.30 31.14 -2.32
N ASN A 190 -14.32 31.99 -2.46
CA ASN A 190 -14.18 33.45 -2.36
C ASN A 190 -14.94 34.09 -1.20
N ASP A 191 -16.07 33.51 -0.82
CA ASP A 191 -17.07 34.16 0.04
C ASP A 191 -17.36 33.36 1.31
N TRP A 192 -17.20 32.03 1.30
CA TRP A 192 -17.37 31.21 2.50
C TRP A 192 -16.42 31.67 3.61
N GLU A 193 -16.94 31.70 4.84
CA GLU A 193 -16.27 32.32 5.99
C GLU A 193 -14.93 31.66 6.33
N HIS A 194 -14.76 30.37 6.00
CA HIS A 194 -13.55 29.57 6.27
C HIS A 194 -12.72 29.24 5.01
N ARG A 195 -12.88 29.99 3.92
CA ARG A 195 -12.21 29.77 2.63
C ARG A 195 -10.68 29.68 2.69
N GLU A 196 -10.05 30.32 3.67
CA GLU A 196 -8.61 30.28 3.91
C GLU A 196 -8.10 28.89 4.32
N HIS A 197 -9.00 28.03 4.81
CA HIS A 197 -8.71 26.65 5.20
C HIS A 197 -8.97 25.66 4.06
N LEU A 198 -9.22 26.12 2.83
CA LEU A 198 -9.36 25.26 1.65
C LEU A 198 -8.07 25.20 0.84
N VAL A 199 -7.76 24.00 0.33
CA VAL A 199 -6.70 23.82 -0.66
C VAL A 199 -7.14 24.47 -1.98
N ARG A 200 -6.27 25.34 -2.51
CA ARG A 200 -6.51 26.04 -3.80
C ARG A 200 -5.94 25.28 -5.00
N ALA A 201 -4.93 24.45 -4.80
CA ALA A 201 -4.34 23.60 -5.83
C ALA A 201 -3.78 22.31 -5.20
N PRO A 202 -3.98 21.13 -5.82
CA PRO A 202 -4.72 20.93 -7.08
C PRO A 202 -6.24 21.17 -6.89
N GLY A 203 -7.01 21.23 -7.98
CA GLY A 203 -8.42 21.65 -7.97
C GLY A 203 -9.36 20.74 -7.14
N PRO A 204 -10.65 21.11 -6.98
CA PRO A 204 -11.58 20.33 -6.18
C PRO A 204 -11.85 18.93 -6.75
N ALA A 205 -12.33 18.02 -5.91
CA ALA A 205 -12.91 16.75 -6.37
C ALA A 205 -14.40 16.93 -6.67
N VAL A 206 -14.92 16.14 -7.60
CA VAL A 206 -16.35 16.14 -7.94
C VAL A 206 -16.94 14.75 -7.70
N VAL A 207 -18.00 14.68 -6.90
CA VAL A 207 -18.77 13.46 -6.65
C VAL A 207 -20.19 13.70 -7.12
N GLY A 208 -20.81 12.75 -7.81
CA GLY A 208 -22.21 12.88 -8.20
C GLY A 208 -22.95 11.57 -8.28
N HIS A 209 -24.27 11.62 -8.09
CA HIS A 209 -25.18 10.48 -8.21
C HIS A 209 -26.17 10.68 -9.36
N SER A 210 -26.52 9.62 -10.11
CA SER A 210 -27.52 9.66 -11.18
C SER A 210 -27.23 10.78 -12.18
N TYR A 211 -28.20 11.64 -12.51
CA TYR A 211 -27.99 12.82 -13.34
C TYR A 211 -26.97 13.83 -12.78
N GLY A 212 -26.77 13.84 -11.46
CA GLY A 212 -25.69 14.57 -10.80
C GLY A 212 -24.30 14.01 -11.11
N ALA A 213 -24.17 12.72 -11.40
CA ALA A 213 -22.91 12.12 -11.89
C ALA A 213 -22.58 12.66 -13.30
N LEU A 214 -23.56 12.69 -14.20
CA LEU A 214 -23.40 13.23 -15.56
C LEU A 214 -23.02 14.72 -15.52
N LEU A 215 -23.74 15.50 -14.72
CA LEU A 215 -23.42 16.91 -14.46
C LEU A 215 -22.01 17.05 -13.84
N GLY A 216 -21.66 16.17 -12.92
CA GLY A 216 -20.36 16.16 -12.25
C GLY A 216 -19.20 15.92 -13.21
N ALA A 217 -19.31 14.98 -14.15
CA ALA A 217 -18.28 14.77 -15.15
C ALA A 217 -18.11 16.00 -16.06
N ARG A 218 -19.23 16.63 -16.46
CA ARG A 218 -19.23 17.88 -17.23
C ARG A 218 -18.60 19.04 -16.47
N LEU A 219 -18.86 19.14 -15.18
CA LEU A 219 -18.24 20.13 -14.31
C LEU A 219 -16.72 19.86 -14.18
N ALA A 220 -16.35 18.61 -13.88
CA ALA A 220 -14.96 18.21 -13.65
C ALA A 220 -14.06 18.49 -14.86
N SER A 221 -14.56 18.30 -16.08
CA SER A 221 -13.82 18.61 -17.32
C SER A 221 -13.62 20.11 -17.58
N GLN A 222 -14.35 21.00 -16.88
CA GLN A 222 -14.26 22.45 -17.06
C GLN A 222 -13.47 23.18 -15.97
N ILE A 223 -13.39 22.62 -14.76
CA ILE A 223 -12.86 23.34 -13.58
C ILE A 223 -11.42 22.95 -13.20
N GLY A 224 -10.77 22.08 -13.99
CA GLY A 224 -9.47 21.51 -13.60
C GLY A 224 -9.58 20.71 -12.29
N ALA A 225 -10.59 19.84 -12.19
CA ALA A 225 -10.78 18.98 -11.04
C ALA A 225 -9.55 18.08 -10.80
N SER A 226 -9.42 17.54 -9.59
CA SER A 226 -8.33 16.61 -9.24
C SER A 226 -8.73 15.14 -9.29
N ALA A 227 -10.02 14.85 -9.12
CA ALA A 227 -10.59 13.51 -9.21
C ALA A 227 -12.11 13.59 -9.40
N TYR A 228 -12.69 12.52 -9.92
CA TYR A 228 -14.13 12.40 -10.15
C TYR A 228 -14.69 11.07 -9.62
N VAL A 229 -15.87 11.10 -8.99
CA VAL A 229 -16.61 9.92 -8.55
C VAL A 229 -18.04 9.99 -9.07
N GLY A 230 -18.43 9.01 -9.90
CA GLY A 230 -19.77 8.88 -10.47
C GLY A 230 -20.50 7.67 -9.89
N LEU A 231 -21.61 7.92 -9.21
CA LEU A 231 -22.45 6.91 -8.56
C LEU A 231 -23.71 6.69 -9.38
N SER A 232 -23.87 5.52 -9.99
CA SER A 232 -25.04 5.14 -10.79
C SER A 232 -25.47 6.20 -11.81
N GLY A 233 -24.52 6.75 -12.57
CA GLY A 233 -24.81 7.78 -13.57
C GLY A 233 -25.56 7.21 -14.78
N GLY A 234 -26.70 7.79 -15.17
CA GLY A 234 -27.53 7.34 -16.31
C GLY A 234 -26.92 7.62 -17.69
N TRP A 235 -25.77 7.02 -18.01
CA TRP A 235 -24.97 7.30 -19.21
C TRP A 235 -25.59 6.84 -20.52
N SER A 236 -26.37 5.76 -20.53
CA SER A 236 -27.05 5.29 -21.76
C SER A 236 -28.25 6.14 -22.16
N GLU A 237 -28.77 7.00 -21.26
CA GLU A 237 -29.86 7.92 -21.60
C GLU A 237 -29.38 9.08 -22.49
N PHE A 238 -28.07 9.34 -22.53
CA PHE A 238 -27.47 10.50 -23.19
C PHE A 238 -26.30 10.12 -24.11
N VAL A 239 -26.59 9.24 -25.07
CA VAL A 239 -25.58 8.61 -25.92
C VAL A 239 -24.75 9.56 -26.80
N ASN A 240 -25.30 10.74 -27.12
CA ASN A 240 -24.63 11.71 -27.98
C ASN A 240 -23.59 12.57 -27.23
N GLU A 241 -23.55 12.47 -25.91
CA GLU A 241 -22.82 13.40 -25.04
C GLU A 241 -21.60 12.76 -24.35
N TRP A 242 -21.23 11.56 -24.78
CA TRP A 242 -20.17 10.75 -24.20
C TRP A 242 -18.77 11.35 -24.33
N SER A 243 -18.57 12.37 -25.17
CA SER A 243 -17.29 13.08 -25.28
C SER A 243 -16.82 13.61 -23.92
N VAL A 244 -17.75 13.98 -23.03
CA VAL A 244 -17.42 14.46 -21.68
C VAL A 244 -16.59 13.46 -20.88
N LEU A 245 -16.82 12.16 -21.04
CA LEU A 245 -16.07 11.11 -20.35
C LEU A 245 -14.69 10.87 -20.98
N ARG A 246 -14.51 11.21 -22.26
CA ARG A 246 -13.20 11.20 -22.93
C ARG A 246 -12.34 12.40 -22.53
N ASP A 247 -13.01 13.53 -22.31
CA ASP A 247 -12.39 14.79 -21.90
C ASP A 247 -12.10 14.85 -20.39
N LEU A 248 -12.66 13.91 -19.62
CA LEU A 248 -12.41 13.76 -18.19
C LEU A 248 -10.96 13.29 -17.96
N ASN A 249 -10.07 14.25 -17.76
CA ASN A 249 -8.62 14.02 -17.60
C ASN A 249 -8.20 13.96 -16.12
N VAL A 250 -8.92 13.18 -15.33
CA VAL A 250 -8.66 13.00 -13.90
C VAL A 250 -8.88 11.54 -13.50
N PRO A 251 -8.22 11.07 -12.43
CA PRO A 251 -8.61 9.84 -11.76
C PRO A 251 -10.11 9.77 -11.57
N SER A 252 -10.72 8.66 -11.98
CA SER A 252 -12.18 8.50 -11.94
C SER A 252 -12.62 7.20 -11.26
N LEU A 253 -13.64 7.26 -10.42
CA LEU A 253 -14.32 6.09 -9.86
C LEU A 253 -15.76 6.05 -10.36
N PHE A 254 -16.17 4.94 -10.94
CA PHE A 254 -17.54 4.70 -11.38
C PHE A 254 -18.14 3.54 -10.60
N THR A 255 -19.37 3.71 -10.13
CA THR A 255 -20.08 2.67 -9.37
C THR A 255 -21.47 2.43 -9.96
N TRP A 256 -21.95 1.20 -9.96
CA TRP A 256 -23.32 0.88 -10.38
C TRP A 256 -23.81 -0.47 -9.83
N GLY A 257 -25.13 -0.65 -9.88
CA GLY A 257 -25.77 -1.93 -9.59
C GLY A 257 -25.85 -2.84 -10.82
N SER A 258 -25.69 -4.15 -10.64
CA SER A 258 -25.91 -5.11 -11.74
C SER A 258 -27.40 -5.49 -11.90
N GLY A 259 -28.28 -5.02 -11.01
CA GLY A 259 -29.71 -5.28 -11.00
C GLY A 259 -30.48 -4.33 -11.92
N ASP A 260 -31.27 -3.43 -11.32
CA ASP A 260 -32.17 -2.53 -12.05
C ASP A 260 -31.52 -1.24 -12.58
N ASP A 261 -30.23 -1.05 -12.29
CA ASP A 261 -29.42 0.12 -12.60
C ASP A 261 -28.79 0.03 -13.99
N VAL A 262 -29.61 -0.38 -14.94
CA VAL A 262 -29.21 -0.70 -16.32
C VAL A 262 -28.57 0.48 -17.03
N GLU A 263 -28.99 1.70 -16.69
CA GLU A 263 -28.55 2.92 -17.35
C GLU A 263 -27.15 3.38 -16.95
N ALA A 264 -26.61 2.81 -15.86
CA ALA A 264 -25.28 3.14 -15.33
C ALA A 264 -24.17 2.18 -15.72
N GLN A 265 -24.50 1.04 -16.35
CA GLN A 265 -23.55 -0.04 -16.62
C GLN A 265 -22.70 0.27 -17.86
N LEU A 266 -21.58 0.97 -17.67
CA LEU A 266 -20.66 1.39 -18.74
C LEU A 266 -19.91 0.24 -19.41
N ASP A 267 -19.86 -0.95 -18.82
CA ASP A 267 -19.16 -2.13 -19.34
C ASP A 267 -20.01 -3.05 -20.22
N ARG A 268 -21.26 -2.63 -20.53
CA ARG A 268 -22.11 -3.37 -21.45
C ARG A 268 -21.57 -3.33 -22.88
N PRO A 269 -21.87 -4.33 -23.73
CA PRO A 269 -21.36 -4.39 -25.10
C PRO A 269 -21.57 -3.10 -25.92
N GLN A 270 -22.68 -2.38 -25.70
CA GLN A 270 -23.00 -1.13 -26.38
C GLN A 270 -22.15 0.06 -25.91
N LEU A 271 -21.68 0.03 -24.65
CA LEU A 271 -20.94 1.11 -24.00
C LEU A 271 -19.46 0.76 -23.77
N LEU A 272 -19.05 -0.47 -24.04
CA LEU A 272 -17.68 -0.93 -23.82
C LEU A 272 -16.65 -0.10 -24.60
N SER A 273 -17.00 0.32 -25.83
CA SER A 273 -16.14 1.21 -26.62
C SER A 273 -15.99 2.59 -25.97
N LEU A 274 -17.00 3.09 -25.28
CA LEU A 274 -16.92 4.32 -24.48
C LEU A 274 -16.07 4.09 -23.24
N TRP A 275 -16.33 3.05 -22.45
CA TRP A 275 -15.56 2.70 -21.26
C TRP A 275 -14.05 2.64 -21.56
N ASN A 276 -13.69 2.01 -22.67
CA ASN A 276 -12.30 1.90 -23.12
C ASN A 276 -11.66 3.25 -23.50
N THR A 277 -12.45 4.27 -23.82
CA THR A 277 -11.96 5.62 -24.15
C THR A 277 -11.80 6.54 -22.94
N ILE A 278 -12.34 6.15 -21.78
CA ILE A 278 -12.16 6.91 -20.53
C ILE A 278 -10.70 6.83 -20.11
N ARG A 279 -10.10 8.00 -19.82
CA ARG A 279 -8.71 8.08 -19.42
C ARG A 279 -8.48 7.39 -18.08
N LEU A 280 -7.33 6.73 -17.99
CA LEU A 280 -6.87 6.07 -16.78
C LEU A 280 -6.25 7.14 -15.83
N PRO A 281 -6.23 6.93 -14.49
CA PRO A 281 -6.73 5.77 -13.79
C PRO A 281 -8.25 5.84 -13.67
N LYS A 282 -8.92 4.74 -14.01
CA LYS A 282 -10.36 4.58 -13.77
C LYS A 282 -10.63 3.34 -12.93
N HIS A 283 -11.62 3.45 -12.06
CA HIS A 283 -12.04 2.39 -11.14
C HIS A 283 -13.50 2.08 -11.39
N LYS A 284 -13.87 0.81 -11.22
CA LYS A 284 -15.24 0.32 -11.35
C LYS A 284 -15.61 -0.51 -10.13
N LEU A 285 -16.73 -0.16 -9.50
CA LEU A 285 -17.38 -0.95 -8.46
C LEU A 285 -18.76 -1.40 -8.93
N VAL A 286 -18.95 -2.71 -9.08
CA VAL A 286 -20.25 -3.28 -9.46
C VAL A 286 -20.87 -4.02 -8.29
N PHE A 287 -21.98 -3.49 -7.77
CA PHE A 287 -22.76 -4.12 -6.72
C PHE A 287 -23.73 -5.15 -7.33
N LYS A 288 -23.48 -6.44 -7.12
CA LYS A 288 -24.31 -7.50 -7.72
C LYS A 288 -25.75 -7.44 -7.19
N GLY A 289 -26.70 -7.42 -8.11
CA GLY A 289 -28.13 -7.26 -7.80
C GLY A 289 -28.50 -5.88 -7.23
N GLY A 290 -27.54 -4.95 -7.11
CA GLY A 290 -27.76 -3.60 -6.62
C GLY A 290 -28.69 -2.80 -7.52
N ALA A 291 -29.39 -1.85 -6.91
CA ALA A 291 -30.35 -0.96 -7.53
C ALA A 291 -29.87 0.50 -7.55
N HIS A 292 -30.45 1.30 -8.44
CA HIS A 292 -30.03 2.70 -8.71
C HIS A 292 -29.96 3.61 -7.45
N PHE A 293 -30.84 3.36 -6.47
CA PHE A 293 -30.96 4.16 -5.24
C PHE A 293 -30.40 3.46 -3.99
N ASP A 294 -29.66 2.36 -4.14
CA ASP A 294 -29.12 1.62 -2.99
C ASP A 294 -28.05 2.37 -2.19
N TYR A 295 -27.59 3.53 -2.68
CA TYR A 295 -26.64 4.43 -2.02
C TYR A 295 -27.22 5.23 -0.85
N LEU A 296 -28.54 5.19 -0.66
CA LEU A 296 -29.26 5.80 0.46
C LEU A 296 -29.86 4.72 1.36
N TYR A 297 -29.98 4.98 2.68
CA TYR A 297 -30.65 4.07 3.60
C TYR A 297 -32.18 4.02 3.34
N SER A 298 -32.85 2.95 3.79
CA SER A 298 -34.30 2.78 3.54
C SER A 298 -35.16 3.89 4.16
N THR A 299 -34.71 4.48 5.26
CA THR A 299 -35.29 5.66 5.92
C THR A 299 -35.18 6.94 5.09
N GLU A 300 -34.36 6.93 4.03
CA GLU A 300 -33.99 8.09 3.24
C GLU A 300 -34.58 8.07 1.81
N LEU A 301 -35.51 7.16 1.50
CA LEU A 301 -35.96 6.89 0.12
C LEU A 301 -37.42 7.31 -0.22
N PRO A 302 -37.70 8.61 -0.37
CA PRO A 302 -38.95 9.09 -1.00
C PRO A 302 -38.92 9.03 -2.53
N CYS A 303 -37.75 8.83 -3.15
CA CYS A 303 -37.55 8.78 -4.60
C CYS A 303 -37.87 7.42 -5.24
N ASN A 304 -38.23 6.42 -4.43
CA ASN A 304 -38.38 5.05 -4.85
C ASN A 304 -39.76 4.49 -4.47
N SER A 305 -40.79 4.80 -5.26
CA SER A 305 -42.14 4.25 -5.04
C SER A 305 -42.39 2.94 -5.80
N ALA A 306 -41.43 2.39 -6.57
CA ALA A 306 -41.72 1.30 -7.50
C ALA A 306 -40.58 0.28 -7.79
N LYS A 307 -39.37 0.36 -7.20
CA LYS A 307 -38.31 -0.65 -7.41
C LYS A 307 -37.71 -1.18 -6.10
N SER A 308 -37.57 -2.49 -5.99
CA SER A 308 -36.99 -3.16 -4.83
C SER A 308 -35.50 -2.84 -4.72
N LYS A 309 -35.03 -2.48 -3.51
CA LYS A 309 -33.59 -2.44 -3.20
C LYS A 309 -32.91 -3.74 -3.61
N GLY A 310 -31.63 -3.65 -3.96
CA GLY A 310 -30.78 -4.82 -4.12
C GLY A 310 -30.60 -5.60 -2.82
N PRO A 311 -30.01 -6.80 -2.89
CA PRO A 311 -29.88 -7.70 -1.73
C PRO A 311 -28.87 -7.18 -0.69
N CYS A 312 -27.93 -6.32 -1.09
CA CYS A 312 -26.86 -5.86 -0.22
C CYS A 312 -27.25 -4.60 0.56
N SER A 313 -27.34 -4.69 1.88
CA SER A 313 -27.61 -3.54 2.76
C SER A 313 -26.40 -2.61 2.94
N LEU A 314 -25.20 -3.06 2.59
CA LEU A 314 -23.95 -2.32 2.76
C LEU A 314 -23.65 -1.32 1.63
N VAL A 315 -24.45 -1.25 0.56
CA VAL A 315 -24.17 -0.36 -0.58
C VAL A 315 -23.97 1.12 -0.18
N PRO A 316 -24.78 1.72 0.73
CA PRO A 316 -24.55 3.10 1.18
C PRO A 316 -23.16 3.30 1.82
N SER A 317 -22.77 2.41 2.74
CA SER A 317 -21.50 2.50 3.46
C SER A 317 -20.32 2.15 2.56
N LEU A 318 -20.44 1.11 1.71
CA LEU A 318 -19.41 0.73 0.74
C LEU A 318 -19.13 1.87 -0.24
N ALA A 319 -20.17 2.50 -0.80
CA ALA A 319 -19.97 3.62 -1.72
C ALA A 319 -19.27 4.81 -1.05
N ALA A 320 -19.60 5.10 0.21
CA ALA A 320 -18.96 6.15 0.99
C ALA A 320 -17.49 5.83 1.31
N ASP A 321 -17.22 4.60 1.74
CA ASP A 321 -15.88 4.13 2.08
C ASP A 321 -14.96 4.12 0.85
N TYR A 322 -15.43 3.57 -0.27
CA TYR A 322 -14.66 3.54 -1.50
C TYR A 322 -14.47 4.94 -2.09
N ALA A 323 -15.45 5.85 -1.99
CA ALA A 323 -15.24 7.24 -2.37
C ALA A 323 -14.15 7.90 -1.50
N ALA A 324 -14.14 7.65 -0.18
CA ALA A 324 -13.11 8.16 0.72
C ALA A 324 -11.73 7.57 0.45
N LEU A 325 -11.62 6.25 0.21
CA LEU A 325 -10.38 5.57 -0.12
C LEU A 325 -9.83 6.03 -1.48
N PHE A 326 -10.70 6.12 -2.48
CA PHE A 326 -10.35 6.63 -3.80
C PHE A 326 -9.84 8.07 -3.75
N LEU A 327 -10.59 8.98 -3.12
CA LEU A 327 -10.15 10.36 -3.00
C LEU A 327 -8.88 10.47 -2.15
N SER A 328 -8.71 9.65 -1.10
CA SER A 328 -7.48 9.65 -0.29
C SER A 328 -6.26 9.15 -1.04
N ARG A 329 -6.44 8.27 -2.02
CA ARG A 329 -5.36 7.84 -2.92
C ARG A 329 -4.92 8.96 -3.86
N TYR A 330 -5.88 9.63 -4.50
CA TYR A 330 -5.60 10.58 -5.60
C TYR A 330 -5.48 12.04 -5.15
N ILE A 331 -6.09 12.40 -4.03
CA ILE A 331 -6.11 13.72 -3.41
C ILE A 331 -5.92 13.56 -1.88
N PRO A 332 -4.80 12.99 -1.41
CA PRO A 332 -4.58 12.81 0.02
C PRO A 332 -4.62 14.17 0.76
N PRO A 333 -5.28 14.26 1.93
CA PRO A 333 -5.25 15.47 2.75
C PRO A 333 -3.80 15.87 3.09
N ALA A 334 -3.46 17.14 2.89
CA ALA A 334 -2.10 17.63 3.04
C ALA A 334 -1.60 17.45 4.49
N GLY A 335 -0.37 16.94 4.65
CA GLY A 335 0.25 16.74 5.96
C GLY A 335 -0.30 15.55 6.76
N ALA A 336 -1.20 14.73 6.20
CA ALA A 336 -1.69 13.50 6.84
C ALA A 336 -0.73 12.31 6.77
N GLY A 337 0.33 12.39 5.96
CA GLY A 337 1.31 11.31 5.83
C GLY A 337 0.78 10.03 5.18
N ILE A 338 -0.33 10.11 4.42
CA ILE A 338 -0.98 8.93 3.80
C ILE A 338 -0.77 8.81 2.28
N LYS A 339 0.04 9.68 1.68
CA LYS A 339 0.32 9.64 0.24
C LYS A 339 1.00 8.31 -0.10
N GLY A 340 0.45 7.57 -1.06
CA GLY A 340 0.97 6.26 -1.47
C GLY A 340 0.51 5.08 -0.60
N LEU A 341 -0.06 5.31 0.58
CA LEU A 341 -0.46 4.23 1.50
C LEU A 341 -1.75 3.51 1.07
N ILE A 342 -2.67 4.21 0.40
CA ILE A 342 -3.89 3.59 -0.12
C ILE A 342 -3.57 2.90 -1.44
N PRO A 343 -3.63 1.56 -1.54
CA PRO A 343 -3.25 0.84 -2.75
C PRO A 343 -4.22 1.12 -3.90
N PRO A 344 -3.82 0.86 -5.16
CA PRO A 344 -4.73 0.98 -6.31
C PRO A 344 -5.99 0.12 -6.16
N THR A 345 -5.90 -1.02 -5.45
CA THR A 345 -7.02 -1.91 -5.15
C THR A 345 -8.04 -1.29 -4.18
N LEU A 346 -7.78 -0.08 -3.66
CA LEU A 346 -8.61 0.61 -2.66
C LEU A 346 -8.94 -0.26 -1.44
N VAL A 347 -8.16 -1.31 -1.19
CA VAL A 347 -8.25 -2.08 0.05
C VAL A 347 -7.58 -1.24 1.14
N PRO A 348 -8.28 -0.87 2.22
CA PRO A 348 -7.68 -0.07 3.27
C PRO A 348 -6.48 -0.83 3.88
N PRO A 349 -5.29 -0.21 3.95
CA PRO A 349 -4.17 -0.83 4.65
C PRO A 349 -4.49 -0.92 6.14
N PHE A 350 -3.94 -1.95 6.80
CA PHE A 350 -3.98 -2.02 8.25
C PHE A 350 -3.10 -0.91 8.84
N VAL A 351 -3.62 -0.21 9.85
CA VAL A 351 -2.89 0.84 10.57
C VAL A 351 -3.05 0.65 12.07
N HIS A 352 -1.93 0.69 12.79
CA HIS A 352 -1.97 0.73 14.25
C HIS A 352 -2.36 2.14 14.70
N ARG A 353 -3.50 2.24 15.40
CA ARG A 353 -4.02 3.49 15.94
C ARG A 353 -3.74 3.58 17.44
N THR A 354 -3.63 4.80 17.94
CA THR A 354 -3.72 5.07 19.38
C THR A 354 -5.17 4.90 19.83
N ALA A 355 -5.41 4.68 21.12
CA ALA A 355 -6.77 4.57 21.66
C ALA A 355 -7.66 5.78 21.31
N LEU A 356 -7.08 6.98 21.25
CA LEU A 356 -7.80 8.20 20.85
C LEU A 356 -8.16 8.17 19.35
N GLN A 357 -7.25 7.72 18.49
CA GLN A 357 -7.53 7.55 17.06
C GLN A 357 -8.57 6.45 16.81
N ASP A 358 -8.55 5.37 17.58
CA ASP A 358 -9.57 4.31 17.51
C ASP A 358 -10.95 4.81 17.92
N PHE A 359 -11.03 5.66 18.96
CA PHE A 359 -12.28 6.32 19.35
C PHE A 359 -12.89 7.08 18.16
N PHE A 360 -12.10 7.94 17.51
CA PHE A 360 -12.56 8.68 16.33
C PHE A 360 -12.82 7.78 15.11
N ALA A 361 -12.20 6.61 15.04
CA ALA A 361 -12.41 5.66 13.95
C ALA A 361 -13.65 4.76 14.10
N THR A 362 -14.38 4.87 15.20
CA THR A 362 -15.64 4.13 15.38
C THR A 362 -16.62 4.46 14.26
N GLY A 363 -17.17 3.42 13.61
CA GLY A 363 -18.09 3.54 12.46
C GLY A 363 -17.43 4.05 11.17
N HIS A 364 -16.10 4.11 11.10
CA HIS A 364 -15.35 4.51 9.90
C HIS A 364 -14.88 3.29 9.11
N LEU A 365 -15.02 3.32 7.79
CA LEU A 365 -14.72 2.19 6.89
C LEU A 365 -15.53 0.91 7.21
N GLU A 366 -16.69 1.05 7.85
CA GLU A 366 -17.50 -0.07 8.32
C GLU A 366 -18.02 -0.94 7.17
N GLY A 367 -18.34 -0.35 6.02
CA GLY A 367 -18.81 -1.09 4.85
C GLY A 367 -17.73 -2.06 4.35
N VAL A 368 -16.52 -1.56 4.14
CA VAL A 368 -15.39 -2.38 3.67
C VAL A 368 -14.99 -3.41 4.73
N ASN A 369 -14.95 -3.03 6.01
CA ASN A 369 -14.57 -3.94 7.10
C ASN A 369 -15.62 -5.05 7.35
N SER A 370 -16.90 -4.80 7.05
CA SER A 370 -17.98 -5.77 7.23
C SER A 370 -18.18 -6.67 6.02
N LEU A 371 -17.64 -6.32 4.85
CA LEU A 371 -17.82 -7.06 3.60
C LEU A 371 -17.52 -8.58 3.72
N PRO A 372 -16.43 -9.04 4.39
CA PRO A 372 -16.14 -10.47 4.54
C PRO A 372 -17.21 -11.23 5.35
N GLN A 373 -17.97 -10.55 6.21
CA GLN A 373 -18.98 -11.15 7.09
C GLN A 373 -20.35 -11.31 6.40
N HIS A 374 -20.58 -10.59 5.29
CA HIS A 374 -21.87 -10.55 4.58
C HIS A 374 -21.97 -11.54 3.40
N GLY A 375 -20.93 -12.34 3.13
CA GLY A 375 -21.00 -13.51 2.23
C GLY A 375 -21.57 -13.22 0.84
N THR A 376 -22.52 -14.07 0.39
CA THR A 376 -23.15 -13.99 -0.94
C THR A 376 -24.16 -12.85 -1.11
N ASP A 377 -24.56 -12.19 -0.03
CA ASP A 377 -25.60 -11.14 -0.07
C ASP A 377 -25.04 -9.78 -0.49
N CYS A 378 -23.71 -9.61 -0.39
CA CYS A 378 -22.97 -8.41 -0.79
C CYS A 378 -21.79 -8.76 -1.71
N LEU A 379 -22.09 -9.28 -2.90
CA LEU A 379 -21.06 -9.51 -3.93
C LEU A 379 -20.69 -8.20 -4.63
N LEU A 380 -19.40 -7.89 -4.63
CA LEU A 380 -18.80 -6.68 -5.21
C LEU A 380 -17.72 -7.08 -6.22
N ASP A 381 -17.89 -6.71 -7.48
CA ASP A 381 -16.79 -6.76 -8.44
C ASP A 381 -16.05 -5.42 -8.38
N HIS A 382 -14.85 -5.43 -7.79
CA HIS A 382 -13.93 -4.30 -7.87
C HIS A 382 -12.96 -4.50 -9.02
N VAL A 383 -13.05 -3.67 -10.05
CA VAL A 383 -12.15 -3.69 -11.21
C VAL A 383 -11.42 -2.36 -11.29
N VAL A 384 -10.09 -2.42 -11.26
CA VAL A 384 -9.22 -1.24 -11.30
C VAL A 384 -8.50 -1.22 -12.65
N GLU A 385 -8.68 -0.14 -13.41
CA GLU A 385 -7.93 0.15 -14.64
C GLU A 385 -7.08 1.43 -14.40
N PRO A 386 -6.01 1.37 -13.60
CA PRO A 386 -5.17 2.51 -13.26
C PRO A 386 -4.35 3.01 -14.46
N GLN A 387 -3.79 4.23 -14.34
CA GLN A 387 -3.05 4.93 -15.41
C GLN A 387 -1.78 4.22 -15.87
N ALA A 388 -1.34 3.23 -15.13
CA ALA A 388 -0.20 2.40 -15.44
C ALA A 388 -0.65 0.99 -15.86
N TRP A 389 -1.35 0.85 -16.99
CA TRP A 389 -1.50 -0.46 -17.65
C TRP A 389 -1.20 -0.37 -19.14
N VAL A 390 -0.34 0.56 -19.55
CA VAL A 390 0.33 0.35 -20.83
C VAL A 390 1.48 -0.64 -20.64
N ASP A 391 2.23 -0.60 -19.52
CA ASP A 391 3.34 -1.53 -19.28
C ASP A 391 3.53 -1.82 -17.77
N ARG A 392 2.83 -2.80 -17.18
CA ARG A 392 3.10 -3.27 -15.79
C ARG A 392 3.29 -4.78 -15.65
N PHE A 393 3.32 -5.44 -16.78
CA PHE A 393 3.68 -6.83 -16.95
C PHE A 393 4.25 -6.96 -18.36
N GLU A 394 5.54 -7.26 -18.48
CA GLU A 394 6.20 -7.33 -19.78
C GLU A 394 6.86 -8.69 -20.00
N GLU A 395 6.64 -9.27 -21.17
CA GLU A 395 7.45 -10.37 -21.67
C GLU A 395 8.73 -9.82 -22.31
N LEU A 396 9.71 -9.50 -21.47
CA LEU A 396 10.99 -8.95 -21.90
C LEU A 396 11.70 -9.84 -22.93
N ALA A 397 11.51 -11.16 -22.83
CA ALA A 397 12.20 -12.11 -23.68
C ALA A 397 11.74 -12.12 -25.14
N ASP A 398 10.50 -11.71 -25.44
CA ASP A 398 9.98 -11.64 -26.82
C ASP A 398 10.25 -10.29 -27.49
N GLU A 399 10.34 -9.22 -26.70
CA GLU A 399 10.70 -7.88 -27.19
C GLU A 399 12.07 -7.87 -27.91
N VAL A 400 12.98 -8.74 -27.47
CA VAL A 400 14.39 -8.79 -27.93
C VAL A 400 14.86 -10.19 -28.36
N GLN A 401 13.95 -11.15 -28.59
CA GLN A 401 14.22 -12.52 -29.08
C GLN A 401 15.29 -13.30 -28.30
N LEU A 402 15.16 -13.30 -26.97
CA LEU A 402 16.14 -13.92 -26.08
C LEU A 402 15.89 -15.43 -25.85
N PRO A 403 16.96 -16.20 -25.56
CA PRO A 403 16.84 -17.63 -25.29
C PRO A 403 16.12 -17.93 -23.97
N SER A 404 15.54 -19.12 -23.88
CA SER A 404 14.87 -19.60 -22.68
C SER A 404 15.79 -19.59 -21.46
N ALA A 405 15.29 -19.03 -20.36
CA ALA A 405 15.94 -18.95 -19.07
C ALA A 405 15.96 -20.28 -18.31
N THR A 406 16.94 -20.44 -17.43
CA THR A 406 17.05 -21.53 -16.47
C THR A 406 17.53 -21.01 -15.12
N GLY A 407 16.84 -21.39 -14.04
CA GLY A 407 17.07 -20.83 -12.70
C GLY A 407 16.40 -19.49 -12.46
N ALA A 408 16.62 -18.93 -11.27
CA ALA A 408 16.10 -17.63 -10.85
C ALA A 408 16.93 -16.49 -11.48
N PRO A 409 16.30 -15.37 -11.86
CA PRO A 409 17.02 -14.15 -12.24
C PRO A 409 17.59 -13.45 -11.00
N THR A 410 18.49 -12.50 -11.25
CA THR A 410 18.92 -11.47 -10.28
C THR A 410 18.70 -10.10 -10.91
N ALA A 411 18.61 -9.06 -10.09
CA ALA A 411 18.47 -7.70 -10.59
C ALA A 411 19.32 -6.72 -9.78
N ALA A 412 19.71 -5.62 -10.43
CA ALA A 412 20.45 -4.53 -9.81
C ALA A 412 20.06 -3.20 -10.45
N VAL A 413 20.12 -2.13 -9.65
CA VAL A 413 19.93 -0.76 -10.09
C VAL A 413 21.25 -0.03 -9.98
N ILE A 414 21.63 0.70 -11.01
CA ILE A 414 22.82 1.55 -11.07
C ILE A 414 22.35 3.01 -10.94
N PRO A 415 22.24 3.55 -9.71
CA PRO A 415 21.52 4.81 -9.48
C PRO A 415 22.19 5.99 -10.18
N GLY A 416 23.54 6.01 -10.21
CA GLY A 416 24.29 7.09 -10.86
C GLY A 416 24.13 7.15 -12.39
N LEU A 417 23.52 6.14 -13.01
CA LEU A 417 23.17 6.14 -14.43
C LEU A 417 21.66 6.19 -14.68
N GLY A 418 20.82 5.99 -13.66
CA GLY A 418 19.38 5.78 -13.84
C GLY A 418 19.05 4.51 -14.62
N VAL A 419 19.92 3.50 -14.59
CA VAL A 419 19.79 2.24 -15.33
C VAL A 419 19.45 1.13 -14.34
N TYR A 420 18.67 0.15 -14.77
CA TYR A 420 18.53 -1.11 -14.04
C TYR A 420 18.63 -2.31 -14.98
N ASN A 421 19.12 -3.41 -14.42
CA ASN A 421 19.41 -4.63 -15.15
C ASN A 421 18.79 -5.84 -14.44
N ILE A 422 18.27 -6.76 -15.24
CA ILE A 422 17.81 -8.09 -14.84
C ILE A 422 18.70 -9.11 -15.55
N ALA A 423 19.51 -9.82 -14.78
CA ALA A 423 20.41 -10.83 -15.32
C ALA A 423 19.87 -12.25 -15.08
N TYR A 424 20.04 -13.12 -16.07
CA TYR A 424 19.59 -14.51 -15.98
C TYR A 424 20.53 -15.45 -16.75
N ARG A 425 20.40 -16.76 -16.49
CA ARG A 425 21.15 -17.81 -17.19
C ARG A 425 20.24 -18.52 -18.20
N ASP A 426 20.72 -18.79 -19.41
CA ASP A 426 20.01 -19.57 -20.42
C ASP A 426 20.20 -21.09 -20.24
N THR A 427 19.40 -21.90 -20.94
CA THR A 427 19.51 -23.38 -20.91
C THR A 427 20.86 -23.93 -21.40
N SER A 428 21.66 -23.10 -22.09
CA SER A 428 23.02 -23.40 -22.53
C SER A 428 24.11 -22.88 -21.60
N ASN A 429 23.72 -22.42 -20.39
CA ASN A 429 24.56 -21.89 -19.33
C ASN A 429 25.27 -20.56 -19.65
N ARG A 430 24.77 -19.78 -20.60
CA ARG A 430 25.22 -18.41 -20.85
C ARG A 430 24.42 -17.43 -20.00
N LEU A 431 25.06 -16.35 -19.60
CA LEU A 431 24.47 -15.23 -18.87
C LEU A 431 24.05 -14.13 -19.84
N PHE A 432 22.86 -13.60 -19.61
CA PHE A 432 22.26 -12.50 -20.35
C PHE A 432 21.82 -11.41 -19.36
N GLU A 433 21.85 -10.16 -19.82
CA GLU A 433 21.12 -9.06 -19.18
C GLU A 433 19.96 -8.59 -20.05
N LEU A 434 18.93 -8.14 -19.35
CA LEU A 434 17.82 -7.32 -19.82
C LEU A 434 17.95 -5.99 -19.09
N TRP A 435 18.14 -4.89 -19.81
CA TRP A 435 18.42 -3.59 -19.22
C TRP A 435 17.41 -2.55 -19.65
N ARG A 436 17.17 -1.55 -18.80
CA ARG A 436 16.50 -0.31 -19.18
C ARG A 436 17.39 0.88 -18.95
N ASP A 437 17.45 1.76 -19.94
CA ASP A 437 18.15 3.03 -19.80
C ASP A 437 17.38 4.02 -18.93
N ALA A 438 17.97 5.20 -18.68
CA ALA A 438 17.35 6.27 -17.90
C ALA A 438 16.07 6.87 -18.52
N GLN A 439 15.73 6.49 -19.76
CA GLN A 439 14.47 6.85 -20.42
C GLN A 439 13.47 5.69 -20.40
N GLY A 440 13.82 4.55 -19.81
CA GLY A 440 13.00 3.34 -19.76
C GLY A 440 13.06 2.51 -21.04
N VAL A 441 13.96 2.82 -21.98
CA VAL A 441 14.10 2.06 -23.23
C VAL A 441 14.76 0.72 -22.92
N PRO A 442 14.12 -0.40 -23.29
CA PRO A 442 14.66 -1.72 -23.01
C PRO A 442 15.74 -2.13 -24.00
N GLY A 443 16.64 -2.99 -23.55
CA GLY A 443 17.66 -3.64 -24.35
C GLY A 443 18.15 -4.93 -23.71
N ALA A 444 19.02 -5.65 -24.43
CA ALA A 444 19.58 -6.90 -23.95
C ALA A 444 20.98 -7.17 -24.46
N THR A 445 21.75 -7.98 -23.73
CA THR A 445 23.11 -8.39 -24.12
C THR A 445 23.41 -9.82 -23.68
N ASP A 446 24.02 -10.62 -24.57
CA ASP A 446 24.67 -11.89 -24.22
C ASP A 446 26.00 -11.57 -23.53
N LEU A 447 25.96 -11.44 -22.20
CA LEU A 447 27.11 -11.07 -21.39
C LEU A 447 28.25 -12.08 -21.52
N THR A 448 27.92 -13.38 -21.64
CA THR A 448 28.93 -14.44 -21.76
C THR A 448 29.70 -14.33 -23.07
N THR A 449 28.99 -14.15 -24.19
CA THR A 449 29.62 -13.99 -25.50
C THR A 449 30.36 -12.67 -25.61
N ASN A 450 29.77 -11.57 -25.12
CA ASN A 450 30.39 -10.23 -25.15
C ASN A 450 31.75 -10.21 -24.43
N ALA A 451 31.80 -10.79 -23.23
CA ALA A 451 33.01 -10.83 -22.41
C ALA A 451 33.99 -11.95 -22.80
N GLY A 452 33.58 -12.91 -23.64
CA GLY A 452 34.34 -14.15 -23.87
C GLY A 452 34.49 -15.01 -22.60
N ALA A 453 33.49 -14.97 -21.72
CA ALA A 453 33.57 -15.58 -20.40
C ALA A 453 33.19 -17.08 -20.42
N PRO A 454 33.65 -17.87 -19.42
CA PRO A 454 33.16 -19.22 -19.22
C PRO A 454 31.67 -19.27 -18.87
N LYS A 455 31.03 -20.39 -19.19
CA LYS A 455 29.62 -20.64 -18.88
C LYS A 455 29.37 -20.82 -17.39
N ALA A 456 28.21 -20.36 -16.93
CA ALA A 456 27.81 -20.37 -15.53
C ALA A 456 27.12 -21.67 -15.09
N VAL A 457 27.29 -22.05 -13.82
CA VAL A 457 26.53 -23.11 -13.15
C VAL A 457 25.85 -22.52 -11.93
N GLY A 458 24.56 -22.77 -11.78
CA GLY A 458 23.74 -22.15 -10.72
C GLY A 458 23.18 -20.79 -11.13
N ASN A 459 22.63 -20.07 -10.16
CA ASN A 459 22.06 -18.75 -10.39
C ASN A 459 23.14 -17.67 -10.24
N PRO A 460 23.15 -16.63 -11.10
CA PRO A 460 24.05 -15.49 -10.91
C PRO A 460 23.55 -14.57 -9.80
N PHE A 461 24.43 -13.72 -9.26
CA PHE A 461 24.11 -12.73 -8.25
C PHE A 461 24.67 -11.36 -8.63
N ALA A 462 23.83 -10.33 -8.66
CA ALA A 462 24.23 -8.97 -9.03
C ALA A 462 24.37 -8.05 -7.80
N TYR A 463 25.37 -7.17 -7.82
CA TYR A 463 25.48 -6.01 -6.94
C TYR A 463 26.22 -4.87 -7.66
N VAL A 464 26.22 -3.67 -7.08
CA VAL A 464 26.75 -2.47 -7.75
C VAL A 464 27.89 -1.84 -6.94
N ASP A 465 29.01 -1.60 -7.62
CA ASP A 465 30.01 -0.61 -7.20
C ASP A 465 29.46 0.79 -7.50
N THR A 466 28.93 1.43 -6.48
CA THR A 466 28.31 2.76 -6.59
C THR A 466 29.33 3.88 -6.75
N ALA A 467 30.62 3.67 -6.45
CA ALA A 467 31.64 4.69 -6.68
C ALA A 467 32.01 4.80 -8.17
N ARG A 468 31.86 3.70 -8.92
CA ARG A 468 32.20 3.62 -10.35
C ARG A 468 31.00 3.39 -11.26
N ASN A 469 29.79 3.33 -10.72
CA ASN A 469 28.57 2.97 -11.46
C ASN A 469 28.76 1.67 -12.27
N THR A 470 29.38 0.67 -11.64
CA THR A 470 29.73 -0.60 -12.27
C THR A 470 28.92 -1.71 -11.64
N GLU A 471 28.14 -2.43 -12.45
CA GLU A 471 27.51 -3.66 -12.02
C GLU A 471 28.53 -4.80 -11.99
N ILE A 472 28.43 -5.62 -10.95
CA ILE A 472 29.22 -6.84 -10.77
C ILE A 472 28.26 -8.02 -10.74
N LEU A 473 28.33 -8.89 -11.74
CA LEU A 473 27.56 -10.12 -11.82
C LEU A 473 28.42 -11.32 -11.47
N LEU A 474 28.18 -11.87 -10.29
CA LEU A 474 28.90 -13.02 -9.77
C LEU A 474 28.29 -14.32 -10.29
N PHE A 475 29.16 -15.28 -10.61
CA PHE A 475 28.76 -16.63 -10.97
C PHE A 475 29.89 -17.62 -10.67
N ARG A 476 29.60 -18.92 -10.78
CA ARG A 476 30.63 -19.96 -10.77
C ARG A 476 30.61 -20.75 -12.07
N ASP A 477 31.78 -21.19 -12.53
CA ASP A 477 31.89 -22.09 -13.68
C ASP A 477 31.77 -23.57 -13.27
N SER A 478 31.80 -24.47 -14.27
CA SER A 478 31.71 -25.92 -14.05
C SER A 478 32.91 -26.52 -13.32
N ALA A 479 34.03 -25.79 -13.20
CA ALA A 479 35.18 -26.20 -12.40
C ALA A 479 35.05 -25.77 -10.93
N GLY A 480 33.99 -25.04 -10.56
CA GLY A 480 33.78 -24.46 -9.24
C GLY A 480 34.58 -23.16 -9.04
N THR A 481 35.00 -22.51 -10.11
CA THR A 481 35.72 -21.23 -10.04
C THR A 481 34.72 -20.09 -9.87
N VAL A 482 34.87 -19.26 -8.84
CA VAL A 482 34.09 -18.02 -8.67
C VAL A 482 34.61 -16.96 -9.63
N ARG A 483 33.69 -16.31 -10.34
CA ARG A 483 33.95 -15.35 -11.40
C ARG A 483 33.02 -14.15 -11.27
N SER A 484 33.43 -13.03 -11.85
CA SER A 484 32.57 -11.87 -12.08
C SER A 484 32.55 -11.54 -13.57
N LEU A 485 31.40 -11.05 -14.03
CA LEU A 485 31.32 -10.11 -15.15
C LEU A 485 31.15 -8.72 -14.56
N TYR A 486 31.71 -7.70 -15.20
CA TYR A 486 31.57 -6.33 -14.73
C TYR A 486 31.48 -5.33 -15.88
N TRP A 487 30.56 -4.37 -15.76
CA TRP A 487 30.33 -3.35 -16.78
C TRP A 487 29.61 -2.13 -16.19
N SER A 488 29.68 -1.01 -16.90
CA SER A 488 28.90 0.20 -16.60
C SER A 488 28.01 0.52 -17.79
N THR A 489 28.62 0.81 -18.94
CA THR A 489 27.96 0.86 -20.25
C THR A 489 28.90 0.27 -21.29
N GLY A 490 28.38 -0.49 -22.26
CA GLY A 490 29.17 -1.00 -23.39
C GLY A 490 29.85 -2.35 -23.12
N SER A 491 31.16 -2.44 -23.32
CA SER A 491 31.90 -3.72 -23.24
C SER A 491 31.91 -4.32 -21.84
N VAL A 492 31.78 -5.64 -21.78
CA VAL A 492 31.73 -6.41 -20.53
C VAL A 492 33.11 -7.00 -20.22
N GLY A 493 33.64 -6.71 -19.03
CA GLY A 493 34.84 -7.34 -18.49
C GLY A 493 34.52 -8.66 -17.79
N HIS A 494 35.53 -9.51 -17.57
CA HIS A 494 35.39 -10.72 -16.77
C HIS A 494 36.64 -11.03 -15.95
N ASP A 495 36.45 -11.56 -14.73
CA ASP A 495 37.55 -11.97 -13.85
C ASP A 495 37.49 -13.45 -13.44
N ASN A 496 38.66 -14.00 -13.16
CA ASN A 496 38.82 -15.27 -12.45
C ASN A 496 39.12 -14.98 -10.97
N LEU A 497 38.07 -14.75 -10.17
CA LEU A 497 38.23 -14.28 -8.80
C LEU A 497 38.90 -15.35 -7.91
N SER A 498 38.28 -16.53 -7.79
CA SER A 498 38.80 -17.57 -6.89
C SER A 498 40.15 -18.12 -7.35
N GLY A 499 40.40 -18.17 -8.67
CA GLY A 499 41.65 -18.62 -9.24
C GLY A 499 42.80 -17.63 -9.03
N THR A 500 42.55 -16.33 -9.20
CA THR A 500 43.54 -15.27 -8.89
C THR A 500 43.91 -15.27 -7.41
N ALA A 501 42.92 -15.44 -6.53
CA ALA A 501 43.12 -15.49 -5.09
C ALA A 501 43.73 -16.82 -4.58
N GLY A 502 43.80 -17.86 -5.42
CA GLY A 502 44.26 -19.20 -5.01
C GLY A 502 43.34 -19.89 -3.98
N SER A 503 42.04 -19.59 -4.04
CA SER A 503 41.05 -20.00 -3.03
C SER A 503 40.34 -21.33 -3.39
N PRO A 504 39.67 -21.99 -2.42
CA PRO A 504 38.94 -23.25 -2.64
C PRO A 504 37.79 -23.13 -3.67
N LYS A 505 37.40 -24.27 -4.24
CA LYS A 505 36.34 -24.35 -5.26
C LYS A 505 34.94 -24.20 -4.68
N ALA A 506 34.14 -23.32 -5.27
CA ALA A 506 32.74 -23.12 -4.94
C ALA A 506 31.86 -24.32 -5.35
N ALA A 507 30.94 -24.68 -4.45
CA ALA A 507 29.85 -25.62 -4.67
C ALA A 507 28.48 -24.93 -4.65
N GLY A 508 28.34 -23.85 -3.86
CA GLY A 508 27.16 -22.97 -3.85
C GLY A 508 27.36 -21.72 -4.71
N ASP A 509 26.26 -21.06 -5.01
CA ASP A 509 26.28 -19.82 -5.79
C ASP A 509 26.84 -18.67 -4.94
N PRO A 510 27.70 -17.79 -5.51
CA PRO A 510 28.32 -16.70 -4.76
C PRO A 510 27.35 -15.53 -4.54
N VAL A 511 27.49 -14.84 -3.41
CA VAL A 511 26.82 -13.56 -3.12
C VAL A 511 27.86 -12.49 -2.83
N GLY A 512 27.53 -11.22 -3.05
CA GLY A 512 28.49 -10.15 -2.78
C GLY A 512 27.86 -8.80 -2.52
N TYR A 513 28.68 -7.87 -2.03
CA TYR A 513 28.28 -6.50 -1.75
C TYR A 513 29.48 -5.57 -1.86
N TYR A 514 29.17 -4.29 -2.04
CA TYR A 514 30.14 -3.20 -2.08
C TYR A 514 29.96 -2.30 -0.86
N VAL A 515 31.07 -1.84 -0.29
CA VAL A 515 31.11 -0.93 0.85
C VAL A 515 31.70 0.41 0.39
N PRO A 516 30.86 1.42 0.11
CA PRO A 516 31.34 2.70 -0.43
C PRO A 516 32.31 3.45 0.48
N ALA A 517 32.16 3.29 1.81
CA ALA A 517 32.99 3.99 2.79
C ALA A 517 34.47 3.58 2.76
N THR A 518 34.74 2.33 2.38
CA THR A 518 36.08 1.73 2.35
C THR A 518 36.53 1.40 0.92
N ASP A 519 35.67 1.63 -0.08
CA ASP A 519 35.86 1.21 -1.46
C ASP A 519 36.17 -0.29 -1.56
N THR A 520 35.54 -1.12 -0.72
CA THR A 520 35.79 -2.57 -0.68
C THR A 520 34.65 -3.38 -1.26
N HIS A 521 35.00 -4.48 -1.91
CA HIS A 521 34.08 -5.49 -2.38
C HIS A 521 34.30 -6.76 -1.60
N HIS A 522 33.21 -7.47 -1.31
CA HIS A 522 33.23 -8.73 -0.59
C HIS A 522 32.37 -9.74 -1.33
N VAL A 523 32.88 -10.96 -1.49
CA VAL A 523 32.21 -12.08 -2.17
C VAL A 523 32.28 -13.31 -1.29
N ILE A 524 31.12 -13.84 -0.95
CA ILE A 524 30.96 -15.00 -0.07
C ILE A 524 30.46 -16.17 -0.89
N TYR A 525 31.08 -17.33 -0.71
CA TYR A 525 30.67 -18.54 -1.41
C TYR A 525 30.85 -19.78 -0.54
N ARG A 526 30.04 -20.81 -0.82
CA ARG A 526 30.04 -22.07 -0.07
C ARG A 526 30.82 -23.15 -0.80
N THR A 527 31.69 -23.87 -0.10
CA THR A 527 32.40 -25.06 -0.61
C THR A 527 31.61 -26.35 -0.32
N SER A 528 32.04 -27.48 -0.88
CA SER A 528 31.29 -28.75 -0.80
C SER A 528 31.16 -29.32 0.61
N ASN A 529 32.05 -28.98 1.53
CA ASN A 529 31.97 -29.32 2.95
C ASN A 529 31.04 -28.39 3.76
N GLY A 530 30.42 -27.39 3.11
CA GLY A 530 29.52 -26.44 3.75
C GLY A 530 30.21 -25.20 4.34
N HIS A 531 31.54 -25.08 4.25
CA HIS A 531 32.25 -23.92 4.75
C HIS A 531 32.00 -22.69 3.87
N LEU A 532 31.88 -21.53 4.51
CA LEU A 532 31.74 -20.24 3.85
C LEU A 532 33.10 -19.57 3.75
N HIS A 533 33.45 -19.12 2.55
CA HIS A 533 34.73 -18.51 2.22
C HIS A 533 34.54 -17.11 1.67
N GLU A 534 35.53 -16.24 1.91
CA GLU A 534 35.52 -14.85 1.43
C GLU A 534 36.59 -14.62 0.36
N LEU A 535 36.19 -13.87 -0.67
CA LEU A 535 37.08 -13.10 -1.54
C LEU A 535 36.80 -11.62 -1.35
N TRP A 536 37.84 -10.79 -1.34
CA TRP A 536 37.66 -9.34 -1.20
C TRP A 536 38.71 -8.55 -1.97
N TRP A 537 38.41 -7.29 -2.28
CA TRP A 537 39.36 -6.34 -2.88
C TRP A 537 38.98 -4.89 -2.57
N THR A 538 39.91 -3.96 -2.78
CA THR A 538 39.68 -2.52 -2.68
C THR A 538 39.78 -1.87 -4.05
N GLY A 539 38.73 -1.15 -4.45
CA GLY A 539 38.63 -0.46 -5.73
C GLY A 539 38.91 -1.38 -6.91
N VAL A 540 40.04 -1.15 -7.59
CA VAL A 540 40.49 -1.95 -8.75
C VAL A 540 41.72 -2.82 -8.44
N ALA A 541 42.05 -3.00 -7.17
CA ALA A 541 43.16 -3.85 -6.75
C ALA A 541 42.86 -5.35 -6.99
N PRO A 542 43.89 -6.20 -7.13
CA PRO A 542 43.69 -7.64 -7.28
C PRO A 542 42.97 -8.26 -6.09
N VAL A 543 42.03 -9.16 -6.39
CA VAL A 543 41.30 -9.97 -5.40
C VAL A 543 42.22 -10.72 -4.45
N GLN A 544 41.85 -10.72 -3.18
CA GLN A 544 42.50 -11.44 -2.09
C GLN A 544 41.58 -12.54 -1.55
N TYR A 545 42.18 -13.56 -0.95
CA TYR A 545 41.46 -14.59 -0.23
C TYR A 545 41.33 -14.19 1.25
N GLY A 546 40.10 -13.95 1.71
CA GLY A 546 39.79 -13.58 3.10
C GLY A 546 39.81 -14.76 4.08
N GLY A 547 39.78 -15.99 3.56
CA GLY A 547 39.87 -17.22 4.35
C GLY A 547 38.56 -18.02 4.42
N ASP A 548 38.59 -19.04 5.25
CA ASP A 548 37.44 -19.89 5.59
C ASP A 548 36.75 -19.29 6.82
N LEU A 549 35.70 -18.50 6.60
CA LEU A 549 35.00 -17.75 7.65
C LEU A 549 34.38 -18.70 8.69
N THR A 550 33.82 -19.82 8.23
CA THR A 550 33.21 -20.82 9.11
C THR A 550 34.26 -21.45 10.03
N ALA A 551 35.42 -21.83 9.50
CA ALA A 551 36.49 -22.41 10.30
C ALA A 551 37.11 -21.37 11.26
N LEU A 552 37.33 -20.13 10.79
CA LEU A 552 37.87 -19.05 11.61
C LEU A 552 36.99 -18.75 12.83
N ALA A 553 35.67 -18.76 12.65
CA ALA A 553 34.70 -18.53 13.73
C ALA A 553 34.36 -19.80 14.54
N SER A 554 34.90 -20.97 14.16
CA SER A 554 34.47 -22.29 14.68
C SER A 554 32.94 -22.49 14.61
N ALA A 555 32.32 -21.98 13.54
CA ALA A 555 30.88 -21.99 13.36
C ALA A 555 30.40 -23.28 12.67
N PRO A 556 29.13 -23.68 12.85
CA PRO A 556 28.56 -24.81 12.11
C PRO A 556 28.55 -24.57 10.59
N PRO A 557 28.76 -25.60 9.76
CA PRO A 557 28.72 -25.48 8.29
C PRO A 557 27.34 -25.05 7.77
N ALA A 558 27.36 -24.31 6.66
CA ALA A 558 26.17 -23.84 5.98
C ALA A 558 25.51 -24.92 5.12
N VAL A 559 24.18 -24.87 5.03
CA VAL A 559 23.32 -25.64 4.13
C VAL A 559 22.49 -24.66 3.30
N GLY A 560 22.74 -24.65 1.99
CA GLY A 560 22.10 -23.72 1.05
C GLY A 560 22.96 -22.50 0.72
N GLN A 561 22.32 -21.43 0.26
CA GLN A 561 22.95 -20.16 -0.09
C GLN A 561 22.95 -19.18 1.10
N PRO A 562 24.05 -18.45 1.36
CA PRO A 562 24.05 -17.37 2.34
C PRO A 562 23.46 -16.08 1.77
N SER A 563 23.15 -15.14 2.64
CA SER A 563 22.94 -13.72 2.31
C SER A 563 24.02 -12.90 3.03
N ALA A 564 24.51 -11.82 2.42
CA ALA A 564 25.59 -11.03 2.99
C ALA A 564 25.40 -9.53 2.73
N PHE A 565 25.76 -8.71 3.72
CA PHE A 565 25.62 -7.27 3.67
C PHE A 565 26.59 -6.60 4.67
N TYR A 566 26.71 -5.27 4.58
CA TYR A 566 27.47 -4.46 5.52
C TYR A 566 26.52 -3.66 6.43
N GLY A 567 26.65 -3.82 7.74
CA GLY A 567 25.91 -3.07 8.76
C GLY A 567 26.80 -1.98 9.38
N SER A 568 26.36 -0.72 9.36
CA SER A 568 27.23 0.43 9.70
C SER A 568 27.83 0.41 11.13
N GLY A 569 27.23 -0.35 12.06
CA GLY A 569 27.76 -0.59 13.41
C GLY A 569 28.33 -1.99 13.69
N ASN A 570 28.09 -2.97 12.80
CA ASN A 570 28.46 -4.38 12.99
C ASN A 570 29.54 -4.87 12.01
N GLY A 571 29.92 -4.05 11.03
CA GLY A 571 30.85 -4.41 9.97
C GLY A 571 30.20 -5.31 8.92
N ASN A 572 30.94 -6.30 8.46
CA ASN A 572 30.51 -7.31 7.51
C ASN A 572 29.62 -8.35 8.20
N LEU A 573 28.50 -8.72 7.58
CA LEU A 573 27.62 -9.78 8.07
C LEU A 573 27.35 -10.81 6.97
N VAL A 574 27.36 -12.07 7.36
CA VAL A 574 26.98 -13.22 6.52
C VAL A 574 25.93 -14.03 7.26
N ILE A 575 24.71 -14.01 6.75
CA ILE A 575 23.57 -14.73 7.28
C ILE A 575 23.42 -16.04 6.52
N TYR A 576 23.32 -17.15 7.24
CA TYR A 576 23.24 -18.46 6.62
C TYR A 576 22.42 -19.43 7.46
N ARG A 577 21.86 -20.43 6.79
CA ARG A 577 21.26 -21.58 7.45
C ARG A 577 22.34 -22.63 7.72
N SER A 578 22.51 -23.05 8.96
CA SER A 578 23.45 -24.12 9.32
C SER A 578 22.86 -25.52 9.15
N SER A 579 23.71 -26.54 9.23
CA SER A 579 23.33 -27.96 9.08
C SER A 579 22.38 -28.50 10.16
N ASP A 580 22.25 -27.81 11.28
CA ASP A 580 21.25 -28.05 12.33
C ASP A 580 19.90 -27.35 12.05
N GLY A 581 19.78 -26.62 10.94
CA GLY A 581 18.58 -25.88 10.56
C GLY A 581 18.46 -24.49 11.16
N HIS A 582 19.40 -24.02 11.98
CA HIS A 582 19.35 -22.68 12.56
C HIS A 582 19.78 -21.60 11.55
N ILE A 583 19.22 -20.40 11.68
CA ILE A 583 19.73 -19.19 11.02
C ILE A 583 20.82 -18.60 11.92
N ARG A 584 22.02 -18.40 11.35
CA ARG A 584 23.21 -17.91 12.03
C ARG A 584 23.79 -16.71 11.29
N SER A 585 24.54 -15.88 12.02
CA SER A 585 25.39 -14.84 11.45
C SER A 585 26.87 -15.21 11.63
N LEU A 586 27.69 -14.87 10.64
CA LEU A 586 29.12 -14.59 10.82
C LEU A 586 29.30 -13.08 10.71
N PHE A 587 30.17 -12.49 11.53
CA PHE A 587 30.43 -11.05 11.46
C PHE A 587 31.87 -10.68 11.82
N TRP A 588 32.36 -9.61 11.19
CA TRP A 588 33.69 -9.03 11.41
C TRP A 588 33.76 -7.61 10.86
N ASP A 589 34.59 -6.76 11.45
CA ASP A 589 34.98 -5.47 10.86
C ASP A 589 36.47 -5.51 10.50
N THR A 590 37.32 -5.26 11.50
CA THR A 590 38.75 -5.53 11.45
C THR A 590 39.11 -6.57 12.51
N GLY A 591 39.69 -7.70 12.12
CA GLY A 591 40.13 -8.74 13.07
C GLY A 591 39.42 -10.09 12.90
N ALA A 592 39.18 -10.78 14.03
CA ALA A 592 38.69 -12.15 14.04
C ALA A 592 37.20 -12.24 13.66
N VAL A 593 36.85 -13.29 12.92
CA VAL A 593 35.47 -13.62 12.55
C VAL A 593 34.75 -14.21 13.75
N SER A 594 33.58 -13.66 14.08
CA SER A 594 32.69 -14.13 15.14
C SER A 594 31.42 -14.75 14.56
N HIS A 595 30.65 -15.49 15.37
CA HIS A 595 29.37 -16.06 14.95
C HIS A 595 28.31 -16.06 16.05
N GLU A 596 27.03 -16.05 15.66
CA GLU A 596 25.86 -16.11 16.56
C GLU A 596 24.75 -17.05 16.03
N ASP A 597 23.94 -17.59 16.96
CA ASP A 597 22.74 -18.37 16.66
C ASP A 597 21.49 -17.49 16.75
N LEU A 598 21.08 -16.91 15.62
CA LEU A 598 20.01 -15.91 15.60
C LEU A 598 18.63 -16.54 15.86
N SER A 599 18.28 -17.60 15.13
CA SER A 599 16.99 -18.26 15.32
C SER A 599 16.90 -18.99 16.65
N GLY A 600 18.01 -19.59 17.12
CA GLY A 600 18.06 -20.25 18.40
C GLY A 600 17.89 -19.28 19.56
N PHE A 601 18.49 -18.09 19.48
CA PHE A 601 18.29 -17.04 20.46
C PHE A 601 16.85 -16.49 20.43
N ALA A 602 16.32 -16.22 19.24
CA ALA A 602 14.96 -15.71 19.07
C ALA A 602 13.85 -16.74 19.40
N GLY A 603 14.21 -18.02 19.54
CA GLY A 603 13.27 -19.11 19.81
C GLY A 603 12.35 -19.43 18.63
N THR A 604 12.81 -19.16 17.40
CA THR A 604 12.02 -19.40 16.18
C THR A 604 12.25 -20.79 15.58
N PRO A 605 11.33 -21.31 14.76
CA PRO A 605 11.46 -22.63 14.16
C PRO A 605 12.69 -22.76 13.25
N PRO A 606 13.28 -23.97 13.13
CA PRO A 606 14.34 -24.24 12.17
C PRO A 606 13.95 -23.91 10.73
N ALA A 607 14.91 -23.44 9.94
CA ALA A 607 14.72 -23.02 8.56
C ALA A 607 14.71 -24.19 7.56
N LEU A 608 13.74 -24.18 6.65
CA LEU A 608 13.69 -25.06 5.47
C LEU A 608 14.32 -24.43 4.23
N GLY A 609 14.22 -23.11 4.10
CA GLY A 609 14.73 -22.34 2.97
C GLY A 609 16.00 -21.57 3.28
N ASP A 610 16.58 -21.00 2.24
CA ASP A 610 17.74 -20.11 2.35
C ASP A 610 17.30 -18.72 2.83
N PRO A 611 18.06 -18.06 3.71
CA PRO A 611 17.68 -16.76 4.26
C PRO A 611 17.89 -15.64 3.25
N PHE A 612 17.02 -14.64 3.29
CA PHE A 612 17.22 -13.34 2.67
C PHE A 612 17.46 -12.30 3.76
N ALA A 613 18.46 -11.43 3.62
CA ALA A 613 18.77 -10.44 4.64
C ALA A 613 19.19 -9.10 4.05
N TYR A 614 18.89 -8.03 4.80
CA TYR A 614 19.30 -6.67 4.47
C TYR A 614 19.48 -5.84 5.74
N TYR A 615 20.02 -4.64 5.56
CA TYR A 615 20.28 -3.66 6.61
C TYR A 615 19.64 -2.32 6.25
N THR A 616 19.01 -1.66 7.22
CA THR A 616 18.47 -0.30 7.04
C THR A 616 19.25 0.70 7.90
N PRO A 617 20.11 1.55 7.28
CA PRO A 617 20.99 2.45 8.03
C PRO A 617 20.26 3.51 8.88
N HIS A 618 19.13 4.01 8.42
CA HIS A 618 18.44 5.15 9.06
C HIS A 618 17.94 4.86 10.49
N ASN A 619 17.77 3.59 10.85
CA ASN A 619 17.33 3.15 12.17
C ASN A 619 18.19 1.98 12.71
N ASP A 620 19.34 1.74 12.10
CA ASP A 620 20.28 0.67 12.45
C ASP A 620 19.62 -0.71 12.62
N ALA A 621 18.70 -1.04 11.72
CA ALA A 621 17.96 -2.29 11.79
C ALA A 621 18.56 -3.35 10.89
N HIS A 622 18.60 -4.57 11.40
CA HIS A 622 18.97 -5.77 10.66
C HIS A 622 17.71 -6.60 10.46
N GLN A 623 17.51 -7.11 9.24
CA GLN A 623 16.33 -7.87 8.88
C GLN A 623 16.75 -9.15 8.17
N ILE A 624 16.22 -10.27 8.64
CA ILE A 624 16.46 -11.59 8.07
C ILE A 624 15.11 -12.26 7.90
N VAL A 625 14.80 -12.71 6.70
CA VAL A 625 13.55 -13.39 6.39
C VAL A 625 13.86 -14.80 5.92
N TYR A 626 13.14 -15.79 6.44
CA TYR A 626 13.33 -17.18 6.07
C TYR A 626 12.04 -18.01 6.16
N LEU A 627 12.00 -19.14 5.45
CA LEU A 627 10.92 -20.13 5.55
C LEU A 627 11.21 -21.12 6.68
N GLY A 628 10.35 -21.15 7.69
CA GLY A 628 10.40 -22.11 8.80
C GLY A 628 9.86 -23.49 8.42
N ASN A 629 10.24 -24.52 9.18
CA ASN A 629 9.75 -25.89 9.02
C ASN A 629 8.30 -26.12 9.45
N ASP A 630 7.69 -25.11 10.05
CA ASP A 630 6.27 -24.97 10.32
C ASP A 630 5.49 -24.48 9.09
N GLY A 631 6.16 -24.20 7.96
CA GLY A 631 5.55 -23.72 6.72
C GLY A 631 5.27 -22.22 6.72
N HIS A 632 5.75 -21.48 7.72
CA HIS A 632 5.55 -20.04 7.87
C HIS A 632 6.78 -19.23 7.46
N VAL A 633 6.56 -18.00 7.01
CA VAL A 633 7.66 -17.05 6.79
C VAL A 633 7.92 -16.30 8.09
N TRP A 634 9.18 -16.27 8.51
CA TRP A 634 9.63 -15.63 9.73
C TRP A 634 10.57 -14.48 9.41
N GLU A 635 10.38 -13.36 10.11
CA GLU A 635 11.36 -12.28 10.20
C GLU A 635 12.13 -12.40 11.52
N LEU A 636 13.46 -12.43 11.46
CA LEU A 636 14.32 -12.09 12.58
C LEU A 636 14.79 -10.64 12.39
N TYR A 637 14.70 -9.84 13.45
CA TYR A 637 15.17 -8.47 13.39
C TYR A 637 15.70 -7.97 14.72
N TRP A 638 16.58 -6.96 14.66
CA TRP A 638 17.05 -6.18 15.80
C TRP A 638 17.47 -4.78 15.38
N HIS A 639 17.53 -3.87 16.37
CA HIS A 639 17.99 -2.49 16.21
C HIS A 639 19.24 -2.25 17.07
N GLY A 640 20.32 -1.79 16.44
CA GLY A 640 21.60 -1.56 17.12
C GLY A 640 22.05 -2.74 17.96
N VAL A 641 22.16 -2.55 19.27
CA VAL A 641 22.61 -3.58 20.23
C VAL A 641 21.46 -4.33 20.91
N ALA A 642 20.21 -4.11 20.48
CA ALA A 642 19.07 -4.84 21.03
C ALA A 642 19.16 -6.34 20.67
N PRO A 643 18.65 -7.24 21.54
CA PRO A 643 18.60 -8.66 21.21
C PRO A 643 17.73 -8.94 19.98
N VAL A 644 18.07 -9.98 19.22
CA VAL A 644 17.26 -10.44 18.09
C VAL A 644 15.89 -10.95 18.53
N VAL A 645 14.87 -10.56 17.78
CA VAL A 645 13.47 -10.96 17.98
C VAL A 645 12.97 -11.66 16.73
N GLY A 646 12.13 -12.67 16.90
CA GLY A 646 11.48 -13.40 15.82
C GLY A 646 9.99 -13.08 15.70
N TRP A 647 9.50 -12.99 14.47
CA TRP A 647 8.10 -12.72 14.17
C TRP A 647 7.59 -13.58 13.01
N ASN A 648 6.49 -14.29 13.23
CA ASN A 648 5.80 -15.04 12.19
C ASN A 648 4.98 -14.09 11.31
N LEU A 649 5.46 -13.83 10.09
CA LEU A 649 4.81 -12.94 9.13
C LEU A 649 3.54 -13.55 8.54
N THR A 650 3.45 -14.87 8.39
CA THR A 650 2.30 -15.51 7.72
C THR A 650 1.24 -16.06 8.66
N GLY A 651 1.56 -16.20 9.95
CA GLY A 651 0.70 -16.81 10.96
C GLY A 651 -0.60 -16.06 11.23
N GLN A 652 -0.66 -14.77 10.92
CA GLN A 652 -1.85 -13.93 11.12
C GLN A 652 -2.62 -13.62 9.81
N VAL A 653 -2.04 -13.98 8.65
CA VAL A 653 -2.59 -13.61 7.33
C VAL A 653 -2.94 -14.82 6.46
N ASN A 654 -2.72 -16.05 6.96
CA ASN A 654 -2.90 -17.30 6.21
C ASN A 654 -2.29 -17.25 4.80
N ALA A 655 -1.08 -16.70 4.68
CA ALA A 655 -0.44 -16.58 3.38
C ALA A 655 0.01 -17.96 2.87
N PRO A 656 -0.04 -18.23 1.55
CA PRO A 656 0.40 -19.50 0.99
C PRO A 656 1.85 -19.82 1.30
N THR A 657 2.20 -21.09 1.47
CA THR A 657 3.57 -21.50 1.75
C THR A 657 4.49 -21.26 0.55
N PRO A 658 5.65 -20.61 0.74
CA PRO A 658 6.68 -20.48 -0.29
C PRO A 658 7.21 -21.82 -0.78
N ALA A 659 7.56 -21.90 -2.07
CA ALA A 659 8.18 -23.07 -2.70
C ALA A 659 9.69 -22.91 -2.94
N GLY A 660 10.23 -21.70 -2.79
CA GLY A 660 11.61 -21.37 -3.12
C GLY A 660 12.19 -20.29 -2.20
N ALA A 661 13.26 -19.66 -2.67
CA ALA A 661 13.91 -18.57 -1.95
C ALA A 661 12.99 -17.35 -1.87
N LEU A 662 13.17 -16.59 -0.79
CA LEU A 662 12.49 -15.34 -0.52
C LEU A 662 13.37 -14.18 -1.02
N THR A 663 12.75 -13.06 -1.37
CA THR A 663 13.44 -11.81 -1.67
C THR A 663 12.61 -10.65 -1.11
N GLY A 664 13.18 -9.45 -1.06
CA GLY A 664 12.48 -8.30 -0.49
C GLY A 664 13.31 -7.05 -0.54
N TYR A 665 12.72 -5.96 -0.07
CA TYR A 665 13.40 -4.71 0.16
C TYR A 665 12.64 -3.89 1.19
N TYR A 666 13.26 -2.80 1.62
CA TYR A 666 12.64 -1.75 2.40
C TYR A 666 12.49 -0.50 1.53
N ASN A 667 11.26 0.00 1.41
CA ASN A 667 10.97 1.25 0.74
C ASN A 667 11.06 2.41 1.75
N ALA A 668 12.12 3.20 1.62
CA ALA A 668 12.41 4.31 2.54
C ALA A 668 11.42 5.48 2.42
N ASP A 669 10.83 5.69 1.24
CA ASP A 669 9.89 6.78 1.00
C ASP A 669 8.53 6.54 1.68
N THR A 670 8.13 5.27 1.75
CA THR A 670 6.85 4.85 2.34
C THR A 670 7.00 4.26 3.74
N ASN A 671 8.23 3.96 4.16
CA ASN A 671 8.55 3.19 5.37
C ASN A 671 7.83 1.82 5.38
N ILE A 672 7.84 1.12 4.23
CA ILE A 672 7.21 -0.19 4.07
C ILE A 672 8.30 -1.24 3.79
N LYS A 673 8.22 -2.37 4.48
CA LYS A 673 9.00 -3.57 4.17
C LYS A 673 8.18 -4.47 3.26
N HIS A 674 8.83 -5.10 2.29
CA HIS A 674 8.23 -6.07 1.39
C HIS A 674 8.98 -7.39 1.43
N VAL A 675 8.24 -8.50 1.29
CA VAL A 675 8.76 -9.85 1.11
C VAL A 675 7.99 -10.51 -0.02
N PHE A 676 8.72 -10.86 -1.08
CA PHE A 676 8.19 -11.52 -2.26
C PHE A 676 8.59 -12.98 -2.30
N TYR A 677 7.67 -13.82 -2.76
CA TYR A 677 7.96 -15.24 -2.94
C TYR A 677 7.02 -15.90 -3.96
N CYS A 678 7.48 -17.02 -4.50
CA CYS A 678 6.66 -17.94 -5.28
C CYS A 678 6.13 -19.05 -4.37
N SER A 679 4.82 -19.33 -4.46
CA SER A 679 4.16 -20.41 -3.73
C SER A 679 4.17 -21.73 -4.53
N THR A 680 3.82 -22.84 -3.88
CA THR A 680 3.88 -24.20 -4.46
C THR A 680 3.01 -24.42 -5.70
N ASN A 681 2.02 -23.56 -5.95
CA ASN A 681 1.21 -23.58 -7.17
C ASN A 681 1.73 -22.62 -8.27
N GLY A 682 2.92 -22.05 -8.10
CA GLY A 682 3.54 -21.14 -9.06
C GLY A 682 3.04 -19.69 -8.98
N ARG A 683 2.28 -19.30 -7.96
CA ARG A 683 1.81 -17.91 -7.81
C ARG A 683 2.79 -17.05 -7.02
N LEU A 684 3.00 -15.83 -7.49
CA LEU A 684 3.82 -14.80 -6.85
C LEU A 684 2.99 -14.05 -5.82
N HIS A 685 3.57 -13.84 -4.63
CA HIS A 685 2.96 -13.11 -3.52
C HIS A 685 3.88 -12.00 -3.06
N ASP A 686 3.28 -10.90 -2.61
CA ASP A 686 3.94 -9.86 -1.81
C ASP A 686 3.30 -9.83 -0.42
N LEU A 687 4.14 -9.80 0.61
CA LEU A 687 3.80 -9.48 1.98
C LEU A 687 4.42 -8.14 2.32
N TRP A 688 3.62 -7.17 2.75
CA TRP A 688 4.14 -5.85 3.10
C TRP A 688 3.61 -5.33 4.43
N TRP A 689 4.44 -4.57 5.14
CA TRP A 689 4.07 -3.97 6.41
C TRP A 689 4.91 -2.74 6.73
N VAL A 690 4.34 -1.83 7.51
CA VAL A 690 5.08 -0.74 8.14
C VAL A 690 5.78 -1.30 9.39
N PRO A 691 7.08 -1.03 9.61
CA PRO A 691 7.75 -1.42 10.85
C PRO A 691 6.99 -0.93 12.09
N GLY A 692 6.66 -1.85 13.01
CA GLY A 692 5.83 -1.58 14.19
C GLY A 692 4.32 -1.48 13.94
N GLY A 693 3.87 -1.62 12.69
CA GLY A 693 2.47 -1.42 12.27
C GLY A 693 1.50 -2.57 12.52
N GLY A 694 1.94 -3.72 13.05
CA GLY A 694 1.08 -4.89 13.30
C GLY A 694 1.07 -5.90 12.14
N ILE A 695 -0.09 -6.55 11.90
CA ILE A 695 -0.25 -7.69 10.97
C ILE A 695 0.16 -7.29 9.53
N PRO A 696 0.98 -8.10 8.81
CA PRO A 696 1.31 -7.81 7.42
C PRO A 696 0.09 -7.79 6.50
N ALA A 697 0.14 -7.02 5.43
CA ALA A 697 -0.78 -7.14 4.31
C ALA A 697 -0.24 -8.15 3.30
N ARG A 698 -1.12 -8.71 2.45
CA ARG A 698 -0.75 -9.68 1.42
C ARG A 698 -1.52 -9.48 0.13
N ILE A 699 -0.89 -9.82 -0.99
CA ILE A 699 -1.50 -9.79 -2.32
C ILE A 699 -0.93 -10.92 -3.17
N ASP A 700 -1.80 -11.51 -4.00
CA ASP A 700 -1.40 -12.46 -5.03
C ASP A 700 -1.17 -11.69 -6.33
N LEU A 701 0.09 -11.49 -6.67
CA LEU A 701 0.50 -10.71 -7.83
C LEU A 701 0.15 -11.44 -9.12
N THR A 702 0.26 -12.77 -9.14
CA THR A 702 -0.15 -13.58 -10.28
C THR A 702 -1.65 -13.40 -10.58
N GLU A 703 -2.49 -13.30 -9.57
CA GLU A 703 -3.93 -13.02 -9.73
C GLU A 703 -4.18 -11.61 -10.25
N VAL A 704 -3.63 -10.62 -9.57
CA VAL A 704 -3.94 -9.20 -9.80
C VAL A 704 -3.44 -8.77 -11.17
N TYR A 705 -2.28 -9.26 -11.59
CA TYR A 705 -1.67 -8.92 -12.88
C TYR A 705 -1.96 -9.92 -13.99
N GLN A 706 -2.72 -10.98 -13.71
CA GLN A 706 -2.96 -12.10 -14.64
C GLN A 706 -1.64 -12.65 -15.24
N ALA A 707 -0.57 -12.59 -14.44
CA ALA A 707 0.77 -12.92 -14.88
C ALA A 707 0.91 -14.45 -15.04
N PRO A 708 1.78 -14.97 -15.93
CA PRO A 708 2.11 -16.38 -15.99
C PRO A 708 2.64 -16.89 -14.65
N ALA A 709 2.35 -18.16 -14.35
CA ALA A 709 2.89 -18.81 -13.18
C ALA A 709 4.43 -18.77 -13.20
N SER A 710 5.03 -18.50 -12.05
CA SER A 710 6.48 -18.53 -11.88
C SER A 710 6.99 -19.96 -11.75
N ALA A 711 8.09 -20.24 -12.43
CA ALA A 711 8.84 -21.50 -12.34
C ALA A 711 9.86 -21.51 -11.20
N ASP A 712 10.18 -20.34 -10.63
CA ASP A 712 11.27 -20.18 -9.67
C ASP A 712 11.05 -18.99 -8.72
N SER A 713 12.06 -18.73 -7.90
CA SER A 713 12.14 -17.58 -7.00
C SER A 713 12.27 -16.27 -7.80
N PRO A 714 11.56 -15.21 -7.42
CA PRO A 714 11.68 -13.90 -8.07
C PRO A 714 12.92 -13.14 -7.59
N ALA A 715 13.28 -12.08 -8.31
CA ALA A 715 14.16 -11.01 -7.86
C ALA A 715 13.34 -9.73 -7.70
N ALA A 716 13.49 -9.04 -6.57
CA ALA A 716 12.80 -7.78 -6.29
C ALA A 716 13.81 -6.64 -6.18
N PHE A 717 13.48 -5.48 -6.73
CA PHE A 717 14.35 -4.30 -6.73
C PHE A 717 13.52 -3.02 -6.83
N MET A 718 14.13 -1.89 -6.48
CA MET A 718 13.49 -0.58 -6.58
C MET A 718 14.24 0.39 -7.49
N VAL A 719 13.48 1.15 -8.28
CA VAL A 719 13.97 2.20 -9.17
C VAL A 719 13.45 3.56 -8.68
N GLU A 720 14.28 4.59 -8.62
CA GLU A 720 13.82 5.94 -8.26
C GLU A 720 12.88 6.51 -9.34
N GLY A 721 11.64 6.90 -9.00
CA GLY A 721 10.70 7.50 -9.97
C GLY A 721 9.23 7.09 -9.82
N ALA A 722 8.46 7.11 -10.92
CA ALA A 722 7.13 6.50 -10.95
C ALA A 722 7.26 4.99 -11.25
N ASN A 723 6.47 4.14 -10.60
CA ASN A 723 6.64 2.67 -10.57
C ASN A 723 7.96 2.27 -9.90
N THR A 724 8.12 2.57 -8.61
CA THR A 724 9.40 2.37 -7.91
C THR A 724 9.72 0.93 -7.58
N GLU A 725 8.79 0.00 -7.76
CA GLU A 725 8.83 -1.33 -7.18
C GLU A 725 8.72 -2.36 -8.30
N HIS A 726 9.74 -3.20 -8.45
CA HIS A 726 9.86 -4.13 -9.57
C HIS A 726 10.09 -5.55 -9.09
N ILE A 727 9.52 -6.50 -9.83
CA ILE A 727 9.70 -7.93 -9.61
C ILE A 727 10.01 -8.60 -10.94
N ALA A 728 11.22 -9.13 -11.05
CA ALA A 728 11.62 -9.97 -12.17
C ALA A 728 11.48 -11.45 -11.81
N TYR A 729 10.94 -12.26 -12.73
CA TYR A 729 10.80 -13.69 -12.48
C TYR A 729 10.84 -14.51 -13.78
N ARG A 730 11.11 -15.80 -13.63
CA ARG A 730 11.05 -16.77 -14.74
C ARG A 730 9.70 -17.47 -14.76
N GLY A 731 8.95 -17.36 -15.84
CA GLY A 731 7.69 -18.07 -16.02
C GLY A 731 7.88 -19.57 -16.30
N THR A 732 6.81 -20.37 -16.18
CA THR A 732 6.81 -21.83 -16.50
C THR A 732 7.14 -22.16 -17.95
N ASN A 733 7.05 -21.18 -18.85
CA ASN A 733 7.50 -21.26 -20.24
C ASN A 733 8.99 -20.90 -20.42
N ASN A 734 9.74 -20.71 -19.32
CA ASN A 734 11.14 -20.31 -19.29
C ASN A 734 11.42 -18.92 -19.92
N ARG A 735 10.44 -18.01 -19.91
CA ARG A 735 10.63 -16.61 -20.28
C ARG A 735 10.84 -15.74 -19.03
N ILE A 736 11.55 -14.63 -19.18
CA ILE A 736 11.71 -13.64 -18.12
C ILE A 736 10.60 -12.62 -18.23
N TYR A 737 9.97 -12.34 -17.10
CA TYR A 737 8.89 -11.39 -16.94
C TYR A 737 9.26 -10.37 -15.88
N GLU A 738 8.73 -9.17 -16.03
CA GLU A 738 8.85 -8.08 -15.07
C GLU A 738 7.44 -7.59 -14.68
N ILE A 739 7.17 -7.48 -13.38
CA ILE A 739 5.98 -6.85 -12.81
C ILE A 739 6.40 -5.53 -12.17
N PHE A 740 5.64 -4.47 -12.44
CA PHE A 740 5.83 -3.15 -11.88
C PHE A 740 4.69 -2.85 -10.88
N LEU A 741 5.00 -2.39 -9.67
CA LEU A 741 4.02 -2.18 -8.59
C LEU A 741 3.62 -0.71 -8.41
#